data_AF-A0A1H1QUZ5-F1
#
_entry.id   AF-A0A1H1QUZ5-F1
#
_cell.length_a   1.000
_cell.length_b   1.000
_cell.length_c   1.000
_cell.angle_alpha   90.00
_cell.angle_beta   90.00
_cell.angle_gamma   90.00
#
_symmetry.space_group_name_H-M   'P 1'
#
loop_
_entity.id
_entity.type
_entity.pdbx_description
1 polymer ?
#
loop_
_entity_poly.entity_id
_entity_poly.type
_entity_poly.pdbx_seq_one_letter_code
_entity_poly.pdbx_strand_id
1 'polypeptide(L)'
;MFFANTHRAGAAALILALCLAFLPGATGAEAASRTPAVTGEITGPTTIAPGGTTVVKSRYTKNGSNVPAATVMLQKYSGGSWIDAAPITIKDGWGKRTIYPKGTTKYRIRNYNGSAISSTFNVTVRSAAVTGEITGPTTIAPGGTTVVKSRYTKNGSNVAAATVMLQKYSGGKWVDAAPITIKDGWGKRTIYPKGTTKYRIRNYNGSAISSTFNVTVRSAAVTGEITGPTTIAPGGTTVVKSRYTKNGSNVAAATVMLQKYSGGKWVDAAPITIKDGWGKRTIYPKGTTKYRIRNYNGSAISSTFNVKVTGVPSSFTIRGSGFGHGVGMSQYGAYAQALAGRQATTILEHYYSGSDASWRSTERNVAVQVFGPEPYGYSKGQYSDEKSTTTTTVSGGTWRLRSSSGTTLTSGSGRTTIAWRAMSDGRTKAWVNGKAYYDRSGVALQWSGTRYLSSSGTKATISIPGTHGIYRHGQLTVSEINGRINVVNNLLLNTEYLYGIAEMPSSWGTSDRSALAAQAIAARSYAMAQTMKTACACQVVDDVRDQQFSGWVKENEGTNAYYGKIWKAAVNDTVKSSTNALLLTYGGKPVVTHYFSSSGGRTVNSEDVWSSVVPYERSVADPWSLSAPGNSMASWTRTITQSSARSLFGLSDVASISVSKKSSGGTMMALTARSSTGATSTISGKSDSLRVRLGRATTHGSLPAAWVSSIG
;
A
#
# COMPACT_ATOMS: atom_id res chain seq x y z
N MET A 1 -25.00 66.13 -1.98
CA MET A 1 -24.38 67.40 -1.56
C MET A 1 -22.87 67.19 -1.60
N PHE A 2 -22.19 67.50 -2.72
CA PHE A 2 -21.76 68.84 -3.16
C PHE A 2 -20.63 69.40 -2.27
N PHE A 3 -19.51 69.94 -2.73
CA PHE A 3 -19.00 70.41 -4.04
C PHE A 3 -17.45 70.41 -3.89
N ALA A 4 -16.62 69.89 -4.80
CA ALA A 4 -16.06 70.50 -6.01
C ALA A 4 -15.66 71.99 -5.93
N ASN A 5 -14.48 72.29 -6.51
CA ASN A 5 -14.10 73.53 -7.20
C ASN A 5 -13.92 74.79 -6.32
N THR A 6 -13.09 75.79 -6.61
CA THR A 6 -12.15 76.11 -7.70
C THR A 6 -11.34 77.34 -7.25
N HIS A 7 -10.19 77.54 -7.89
CA HIS A 7 -9.44 78.78 -8.08
C HIS A 7 -10.13 80.14 -7.89
N ARG A 8 -9.37 81.13 -7.39
CA ARG A 8 -8.96 82.37 -8.12
C ARG A 8 -8.08 83.27 -7.22
N ALA A 9 -6.94 83.73 -7.75
CA ALA A 9 -6.64 85.13 -8.14
C ALA A 9 -6.25 86.04 -6.94
N GLY A 10 -5.31 86.98 -7.00
CA GLY A 10 -4.51 87.56 -8.08
C GLY A 10 -3.70 88.76 -7.52
N ALA A 11 -3.34 89.67 -8.43
CA ALA A 11 -2.76 91.02 -8.23
C ALA A 11 -1.24 91.05 -8.00
N ALA A 12 -0.41 91.68 -8.85
CA ALA A 12 -0.28 93.09 -9.31
C ALA A 12 1.16 93.51 -8.87
N ALA A 13 1.93 94.44 -9.42
CA ALA A 13 1.78 95.65 -10.24
C ALA A 13 3.26 96.00 -10.66
N LEU A 14 3.66 96.58 -11.80
CA LEU A 14 3.44 97.93 -12.39
C LEU A 14 4.82 98.62 -12.59
N ILE A 15 4.86 99.57 -13.54
CA ILE A 15 5.77 100.75 -13.71
C ILE A 15 6.83 100.61 -14.83
N LEU A 16 6.61 101.16 -16.05
CA LEU A 16 6.77 102.57 -16.57
C LEU A 16 8.18 102.73 -17.22
N ALA A 17 8.50 103.47 -18.30
CA ALA A 17 7.97 104.62 -19.06
C ALA A 17 8.77 104.65 -20.42
N LEU A 18 8.21 104.87 -21.63
CA LEU A 18 7.71 106.07 -22.35
C LEU A 18 8.73 106.82 -23.27
N CYS A 19 8.17 107.34 -24.38
CA CYS A 19 8.61 108.40 -25.33
C CYS A 19 9.44 108.02 -26.59
N LEU A 20 8.88 108.13 -27.83
CA LEU A 20 8.70 109.31 -28.73
C LEU A 20 10.04 109.78 -29.38
N ALA A 21 10.21 110.24 -30.63
CA ALA A 21 9.43 110.37 -31.87
C ALA A 21 10.40 110.95 -32.97
N PHE A 22 9.96 110.95 -34.24
CA PHE A 22 10.39 111.78 -35.40
C PHE A 22 11.67 111.48 -36.26
N LEU A 23 11.43 111.47 -37.59
CA LEU A 23 12.30 111.48 -38.81
C LEU A 23 13.00 112.87 -39.02
N PRO A 24 13.85 113.17 -40.05
CA PRO A 24 14.23 112.47 -41.30
C PRO A 24 15.76 112.49 -41.63
N GLY A 25 16.12 112.08 -42.86
CA GLY A 25 17.47 111.64 -43.27
C GLY A 25 18.54 112.70 -43.54
N ALA A 26 19.78 112.21 -43.70
CA ALA A 26 20.80 112.75 -44.61
C ALA A 26 21.97 111.76 -44.72
N THR A 27 22.54 111.74 -45.92
CA THR A 27 23.68 110.97 -46.42
C THR A 27 25.00 111.27 -45.71
N GLY A 28 25.85 110.25 -45.53
CA GLY A 28 27.26 110.44 -45.17
C GLY A 28 27.94 109.11 -44.86
N ALA A 29 28.86 108.68 -45.70
CA ALA A 29 29.68 107.49 -45.51
C ALA A 29 30.82 107.80 -44.52
N GLU A 30 31.02 106.96 -43.48
CA GLU A 30 32.27 106.93 -42.71
C GLU A 30 32.51 105.61 -41.94
N ALA A 31 33.67 105.01 -42.22
CA ALA A 31 34.54 104.08 -41.45
C ALA A 31 33.97 102.92 -40.58
N ALA A 32 34.27 101.67 -40.99
CA ALA A 32 34.07 100.45 -40.23
C ALA A 32 35.09 100.25 -39.08
N SER A 33 34.57 100.01 -37.87
CA SER A 33 35.30 99.60 -36.65
C SER A 33 35.89 98.17 -36.75
N ARG A 34 37.12 97.99 -36.25
CA ARG A 34 37.93 96.74 -36.32
C ARG A 34 37.75 95.83 -35.07
N THR A 35 36.78 94.91 -35.05
CA THR A 35 36.53 93.99 -33.91
C THR A 35 36.74 92.48 -34.20
N PRO A 36 37.30 91.71 -33.24
CA PRO A 36 37.41 90.23 -33.33
C PRO A 36 36.13 89.50 -32.89
N ALA A 37 35.83 88.34 -33.46
CA ALA A 37 34.66 87.52 -33.13
C ALA A 37 34.99 86.02 -32.99
N VAL A 38 34.44 85.35 -31.97
CA VAL A 38 34.56 83.90 -31.76
C VAL A 38 33.17 83.25 -31.65
N THR A 39 32.96 82.14 -32.36
CA THR A 39 31.74 81.34 -32.25
C THR A 39 32.05 79.92 -31.78
N GLY A 40 31.06 79.27 -31.17
CA GLY A 40 31.14 77.91 -30.68
C GLY A 40 29.82 77.20 -30.83
N GLU A 41 29.85 75.98 -31.35
CA GLU A 41 28.67 75.11 -31.50
C GLU A 41 29.02 73.66 -31.15
N ILE A 42 28.00 72.91 -30.73
CA ILE A 42 28.12 71.46 -30.57
C ILE A 42 27.83 70.83 -31.93
N THR A 43 28.78 70.05 -32.43
CA THR A 43 28.63 69.28 -33.68
C THR A 43 28.35 67.79 -33.44
N GLY A 44 28.44 67.34 -32.19
CA GLY A 44 28.00 66.01 -31.74
C GLY A 44 26.62 66.02 -31.05
N PRO A 45 26.21 64.92 -30.41
CA PRO A 45 24.94 64.87 -29.67
C PRO A 45 24.93 65.85 -28.49
N THR A 46 23.83 66.59 -28.34
CA THR A 46 23.60 67.55 -27.23
C THR A 46 23.08 66.87 -25.96
N THR A 47 22.60 65.62 -26.08
CA THR A 47 22.23 64.75 -24.95
C THR A 47 23.00 63.44 -25.06
N ILE A 48 23.75 63.11 -24.01
CA ILE A 48 24.64 61.93 -23.98
C ILE A 48 24.26 60.99 -22.83
N ALA A 49 24.59 59.70 -23.00
CA ALA A 49 24.52 58.74 -21.90
C ALA A 49 25.62 59.04 -20.85
N PRO A 50 25.47 58.62 -19.58
CA PRO A 50 26.55 58.70 -18.60
C PRO A 50 27.84 58.07 -19.14
N GLY A 51 28.93 58.85 -19.19
CA GLY A 51 30.23 58.44 -19.75
C GLY A 51 30.41 58.68 -21.26
N GLY A 52 29.41 59.24 -21.96
CA GLY A 52 29.50 59.57 -23.38
C GLY A 52 30.30 60.86 -23.68
N THR A 53 30.56 61.11 -24.97
CA THR A 53 31.34 62.25 -25.46
C THR A 53 30.56 63.08 -26.45
N THR A 54 30.91 64.36 -26.59
CA THR A 54 30.44 65.21 -27.70
C THR A 54 31.57 66.11 -28.18
N VAL A 55 31.41 66.71 -29.37
CA VAL A 55 32.44 67.53 -30.02
C VAL A 55 31.97 68.98 -30.14
N VAL A 56 32.80 69.89 -29.65
CA VAL A 56 32.62 71.33 -29.82
C VAL A 56 33.46 71.79 -31.01
N LYS A 57 32.85 72.55 -31.92
CA LYS A 57 33.53 73.23 -33.03
C LYS A 57 33.54 74.73 -32.76
N SER A 58 34.63 75.40 -33.09
CA SER A 58 34.78 76.84 -32.92
C SER A 58 35.30 77.51 -34.19
N ARG A 59 34.85 78.74 -34.43
CA ARG A 59 35.38 79.63 -35.47
C ARG A 59 35.92 80.91 -34.83
N TYR A 60 37.07 81.38 -35.30
CA TYR A 60 37.65 82.67 -34.87
C TYR A 60 37.99 83.55 -36.07
N THR A 61 37.43 84.76 -36.10
CA THR A 61 37.65 85.76 -37.14
C THR A 61 38.13 87.08 -36.53
N LYS A 62 38.92 87.84 -37.30
CA LYS A 62 39.36 89.20 -36.98
C LYS A 62 39.16 90.06 -38.21
N ASN A 63 38.41 91.15 -38.09
CA ASN A 63 38.03 92.03 -39.21
C ASN A 63 37.34 91.27 -40.36
N GLY A 64 36.45 90.33 -40.03
CA GLY A 64 35.71 89.53 -41.02
C GLY A 64 36.49 88.38 -41.66
N SER A 65 37.82 88.37 -41.55
CA SER A 65 38.67 87.29 -42.10
C SER A 65 38.99 86.21 -41.06
N ASN A 66 39.14 84.97 -41.51
CA ASN A 66 39.56 83.85 -40.67
C ASN A 66 40.98 84.09 -40.13
N VAL A 67 41.18 83.84 -38.83
CA VAL A 67 42.51 83.95 -38.23
C VAL A 67 43.34 82.71 -38.61
N PRO A 68 44.51 82.86 -39.26
CA PRO A 68 45.29 81.71 -39.76
C PRO A 68 45.71 80.72 -38.67
N ALA A 69 46.11 81.24 -37.51
CA ALA A 69 46.44 80.42 -36.33
C ALA A 69 46.12 81.18 -35.03
N ALA A 70 45.43 80.53 -34.10
CA ALA A 70 45.15 81.07 -32.76
C ALA A 70 44.83 79.96 -31.76
N THR A 71 44.75 80.29 -30.47
CA THR A 71 44.15 79.41 -29.47
C THR A 71 42.99 80.14 -28.79
N VAL A 72 41.84 79.51 -28.74
CA VAL A 72 40.66 79.97 -27.99
C VAL A 72 40.40 79.04 -26.80
N MET A 73 39.74 79.53 -25.76
CA MET A 73 39.47 78.75 -24.54
C MET A 73 38.00 78.37 -24.44
N LEU A 74 37.74 77.06 -24.37
CA LEU A 74 36.45 76.53 -23.95
C LEU A 74 36.30 76.69 -22.45
N GLN A 75 35.24 77.36 -22.02
CA GLN A 75 34.86 77.52 -20.63
C GLN A 75 33.63 76.68 -20.30
N LYS A 76 33.55 76.20 -19.06
CA LYS A 76 32.36 75.56 -18.50
C LYS A 76 31.82 76.38 -17.34
N TYR A 77 30.50 76.40 -17.18
CA TYR A 77 29.86 77.04 -16.04
C TYR A 77 29.82 76.07 -14.86
N SER A 78 30.45 76.43 -13.75
CA SER A 78 30.56 75.59 -12.56
C SER A 78 30.63 76.48 -11.32
N GLY A 79 29.85 76.17 -10.28
CA GLY A 79 29.90 76.92 -9.01
C GLY A 79 29.52 78.40 -9.12
N GLY A 80 28.64 78.77 -10.07
CA GLY A 80 28.21 80.16 -10.27
C GLY A 80 29.16 81.03 -11.09
N SER A 81 30.24 80.48 -11.63
CA SER A 81 31.22 81.21 -12.46
C SER A 81 31.67 80.42 -13.68
N TRP A 82 32.26 81.11 -14.64
CA TRP A 82 32.87 80.50 -15.82
C TRP A 82 34.32 80.15 -15.56
N ILE A 83 34.67 78.88 -15.70
CA ILE A 83 36.04 78.39 -15.53
C ILE A 83 36.57 77.80 -16.83
N ASP A 84 37.85 78.02 -17.12
CA ASP A 84 38.51 77.45 -18.28
C ASP A 84 38.54 75.92 -18.19
N ALA A 85 38.01 75.25 -19.20
CA ALA A 85 37.93 73.80 -19.26
C ALA A 85 39.01 73.21 -20.15
N ALA A 86 39.28 73.83 -21.30
CA ALA A 86 40.15 73.28 -22.33
C ALA A 86 40.51 74.32 -23.41
N PRO A 87 41.78 74.40 -23.86
CA PRO A 87 42.12 75.15 -25.08
C PRO A 87 41.61 74.44 -26.35
N ILE A 88 41.31 75.23 -27.38
CA ILE A 88 41.00 74.80 -28.74
C ILE A 88 41.95 75.53 -29.70
N THR A 89 42.80 74.77 -30.38
CA THR A 89 43.69 75.29 -31.41
C THR A 89 42.87 75.59 -32.67
N ILE A 90 43.00 76.83 -33.16
CA ILE A 90 42.39 77.33 -34.39
C ILE A 90 43.43 77.31 -35.50
N LYS A 91 43.07 76.72 -36.65
CA LYS A 91 43.83 76.76 -37.91
C LYS A 91 42.89 77.20 -39.03
N ASP A 92 43.31 78.18 -39.83
CA ASP A 92 42.53 78.77 -40.93
C ASP A 92 41.10 79.18 -40.50
N GLY A 93 41.01 79.72 -39.28
CA GLY A 93 39.78 80.20 -38.67
C GLY A 93 38.93 79.15 -37.94
N TRP A 94 39.28 77.85 -37.96
CA TRP A 94 38.46 76.80 -37.32
C TRP A 94 39.23 75.88 -36.36
N GLY A 95 38.53 75.34 -35.37
CA GLY A 95 39.05 74.32 -34.45
C GLY A 95 37.95 73.41 -33.89
N LYS A 96 38.33 72.23 -33.36
CA LYS A 96 37.42 71.26 -32.74
C LYS A 96 38.01 70.68 -31.45
N ARG A 97 37.16 70.29 -30.50
CA ARG A 97 37.54 69.64 -29.24
C ARG A 97 36.48 68.66 -28.77
N THR A 98 36.87 67.43 -28.47
CA THR A 98 36.01 66.44 -27.79
C THR A 98 35.96 66.70 -26.29
N ILE A 99 34.77 66.63 -25.69
CA ILE A 99 34.54 66.85 -24.26
C ILE A 99 33.77 65.68 -23.60
N TYR A 100 33.96 65.54 -22.27
CA TYR A 100 33.44 64.45 -21.44
C TYR A 100 32.63 64.97 -20.22
N PRO A 101 31.37 65.44 -20.41
CA PRO A 101 30.55 65.94 -19.32
C PRO A 101 30.14 64.85 -18.33
N LYS A 102 30.32 65.09 -17.02
CA LYS A 102 29.89 64.16 -15.94
C LYS A 102 28.44 64.36 -15.51
N GLY A 103 27.81 65.45 -15.95
CA GLY A 103 26.44 65.84 -15.67
C GLY A 103 26.00 66.94 -16.63
N THR A 104 24.76 67.40 -16.52
CA THR A 104 24.26 68.49 -17.36
C THR A 104 25.07 69.77 -17.13
N THR A 105 25.78 70.25 -18.15
CA THR A 105 26.79 71.34 -18.02
C THR A 105 26.63 72.37 -19.15
N LYS A 106 26.74 73.66 -18.83
CA LYS A 106 26.73 74.79 -19.78
C LYS A 106 28.17 75.19 -20.17
N TYR A 107 28.41 75.50 -21.44
CA TYR A 107 29.72 75.83 -22.02
C TYR A 107 29.66 77.12 -22.86
N ARG A 108 30.81 77.78 -23.04
CA ARG A 108 31.04 78.91 -23.99
C ARG A 108 32.51 78.96 -24.42
N ILE A 109 32.85 79.77 -25.42
CA ILE A 109 34.23 79.94 -25.90
C ILE A 109 34.65 81.40 -25.78
N ARG A 110 35.89 81.67 -25.37
CA ARG A 110 36.49 83.01 -25.37
C ARG A 110 37.80 83.01 -26.14
N ASN A 111 38.19 84.13 -26.74
CA ASN A 111 39.57 84.32 -27.18
C ASN A 111 40.52 84.51 -25.97
N TYR A 112 41.82 84.43 -26.22
CA TYR A 112 42.82 84.38 -25.15
C TYR A 112 42.78 85.58 -24.19
N ASN A 113 42.63 86.80 -24.72
CA ASN A 113 42.54 88.03 -23.94
C ASN A 113 41.11 88.39 -23.48
N GLY A 114 40.11 87.55 -23.76
CA GLY A 114 38.73 87.71 -23.31
C GLY A 114 37.92 88.79 -24.03
N SER A 115 38.48 89.45 -25.05
CA SER A 115 37.79 90.52 -25.79
C SER A 115 36.68 90.03 -26.74
N ALA A 116 36.60 88.73 -26.99
CA ALA A 116 35.53 88.09 -27.77
C ALA A 116 35.05 86.82 -27.07
N ILE A 117 33.73 86.67 -26.89
CA ILE A 117 33.08 85.53 -26.22
C ILE A 117 31.90 85.03 -27.07
N SER A 118 31.77 83.72 -27.23
CA SER A 118 30.65 83.09 -27.94
C SER A 118 29.36 83.07 -27.11
N SER A 119 28.24 82.75 -27.75
CA SER A 119 27.03 82.32 -27.06
C SER A 119 27.26 81.03 -26.26
N THR A 120 26.36 80.77 -25.30
CA THR A 120 26.44 79.58 -24.43
C THR A 120 25.67 78.40 -25.00
N PHE A 121 26.13 77.17 -24.76
CA PHE A 121 25.46 75.93 -25.16
C PHE A 121 25.49 74.87 -24.05
N ASN A 122 24.49 73.97 -24.02
CA ASN A 122 24.33 72.96 -22.95
C ASN A 122 24.61 71.54 -23.46
N VAL A 123 25.15 70.69 -22.59
CA VAL A 123 25.22 69.23 -22.79
C VAL A 123 24.55 68.51 -21.61
N THR A 124 23.60 67.61 -21.86
CA THR A 124 22.76 66.91 -20.84
C THR A 124 23.12 65.43 -20.65
N VAL A 125 23.07 64.90 -19.41
CA VAL A 125 23.33 63.48 -19.05
C VAL A 125 22.11 62.82 -18.35
N ARG A 126 21.74 61.57 -18.70
CA ARG A 126 20.52 60.82 -18.21
C ARG A 126 20.69 60.11 -16.83
N SER A 127 19.62 59.83 -16.04
CA SER A 127 19.66 59.22 -14.67
C SER A 127 19.17 57.74 -14.57
N ALA A 128 19.72 56.93 -13.63
CA ALA A 128 19.38 55.50 -13.43
C ALA A 128 19.26 55.12 -11.93
N ALA A 129 18.39 54.15 -11.56
CA ALA A 129 18.17 53.70 -10.18
C ALA A 129 17.93 52.18 -10.05
N VAL A 130 18.45 51.54 -8.99
CA VAL A 130 18.27 50.10 -8.68
C VAL A 130 17.88 49.91 -7.20
N THR A 131 16.90 49.03 -6.94
CA THR A 131 16.49 48.66 -5.57
C THR A 131 16.66 47.15 -5.35
N GLY A 132 16.76 46.76 -4.08
CA GLY A 132 16.87 45.37 -3.66
C GLY A 132 16.24 45.15 -2.30
N GLU A 133 15.47 44.07 -2.17
CA GLU A 133 14.83 43.66 -0.92
C GLU A 133 14.85 42.14 -0.75
N ILE A 134 14.76 41.69 0.50
CA ILE A 134 14.54 40.27 0.81
C ILE A 134 13.03 40.03 0.85
N THR A 135 12.54 39.14 -0.01
CA THR A 135 11.14 38.72 -0.02
C THR A 135 10.92 37.35 0.65
N GLY A 136 12.00 36.67 1.03
CA GLY A 136 11.97 35.46 1.87
C GLY A 136 12.27 35.75 3.35
N PRO A 137 12.63 34.73 4.16
CA PRO A 137 13.05 34.94 5.54
C PRO A 137 14.36 35.75 5.63
N THR A 138 14.42 36.74 6.50
CA THR A 138 15.64 37.52 6.79
C THR A 138 16.57 36.82 7.78
N THR A 139 16.05 35.86 8.54
CA THR A 139 16.82 34.96 9.40
C THR A 139 16.55 33.52 8.99
N ILE A 140 17.61 32.76 8.68
CA ILE A 140 17.53 31.38 8.21
C ILE A 140 18.32 30.44 9.13
N ALA A 141 17.90 29.18 9.16
CA ALA A 141 18.73 28.13 9.72
C ALA A 141 19.99 27.92 8.85
N PRO A 142 21.12 27.48 9.42
CA PRO A 142 22.24 26.90 8.69
C PRO A 142 21.84 26.04 7.47
N GLY A 143 22.24 26.48 6.27
CA GLY A 143 21.94 25.80 5.01
C GLY A 143 20.56 26.10 4.40
N GLY A 144 19.76 26.97 5.04
CA GLY A 144 18.51 27.47 4.49
C GLY A 144 18.71 28.45 3.32
N THR A 145 17.61 28.80 2.68
CA THR A 145 17.60 29.72 1.53
C THR A 145 16.71 30.92 1.80
N THR A 146 16.96 32.01 1.07
CA THR A 146 16.05 33.14 1.00
C THR A 146 16.03 33.70 -0.41
N VAL A 147 15.06 34.58 -0.71
CA VAL A 147 14.87 35.17 -2.04
C VAL A 147 15.13 36.66 -1.97
N VAL A 148 15.98 37.13 -2.88
CA VAL A 148 16.21 38.55 -3.14
C VAL A 148 15.36 38.96 -4.34
N LYS A 149 14.62 40.07 -4.22
CA LYS A 149 13.93 40.72 -5.33
C LYS A 149 14.62 42.05 -5.64
N SER A 150 14.67 42.41 -6.91
CA SER A 150 15.27 43.66 -7.38
C SER A 150 14.36 44.37 -8.36
N ARG A 151 14.39 45.71 -8.32
CA ARG A 151 13.79 46.57 -9.34
C ARG A 151 14.87 47.45 -9.99
N TYR A 152 14.82 47.63 -11.31
CA TYR A 152 15.72 48.52 -12.04
C TYR A 152 14.97 49.47 -12.97
N THR A 153 15.22 50.77 -12.80
CA THR A 153 14.59 51.85 -13.58
C THR A 153 15.63 52.80 -14.20
N LYS A 154 15.28 53.39 -15.35
CA LYS A 154 16.06 54.40 -16.05
C LYS A 154 15.14 55.56 -16.41
N ASN A 155 15.51 56.78 -16.03
CA ASN A 155 14.65 57.98 -16.12
C ASN A 155 13.24 57.78 -15.51
N GLY A 156 13.14 57.02 -14.41
CA GLY A 156 11.86 56.73 -13.75
C GLY A 156 11.05 55.57 -14.35
N SER A 157 11.39 55.08 -15.55
CA SER A 157 10.69 53.96 -16.20
C SER A 157 11.40 52.63 -15.98
N ASN A 158 10.63 51.53 -15.92
CA ASN A 158 11.17 50.17 -15.80
C ASN A 158 12.03 49.81 -17.02
N VAL A 159 13.18 49.18 -16.78
CA VAL A 159 14.04 48.70 -17.86
C VAL A 159 13.50 47.37 -18.40
N ALA A 160 13.23 47.29 -19.70
CA ALA A 160 12.63 46.11 -20.35
C ALA A 160 13.45 44.83 -20.13
N ALA A 161 14.78 44.92 -20.28
CA ALA A 161 15.70 43.82 -19.98
C ALA A 161 17.05 44.37 -19.50
N ALA A 162 17.60 43.80 -18.43
CA ALA A 162 18.94 44.11 -17.93
C ALA A 162 19.48 42.98 -17.06
N THR A 163 20.77 43.04 -16.73
CA THR A 163 21.34 42.25 -15.63
C THR A 163 21.89 43.19 -14.57
N VAL A 164 21.48 42.98 -13.32
CA VAL A 164 22.06 43.66 -12.16
C VAL A 164 22.87 42.65 -11.34
N MET A 165 23.83 43.12 -10.55
CA MET A 165 24.71 42.26 -9.77
C MET A 165 24.34 42.35 -8.29
N LEU A 166 23.98 41.21 -7.70
CA LEU A 166 23.94 41.03 -6.26
C LEU A 166 25.37 40.94 -5.74
N GLN A 167 25.69 41.79 -4.78
CA GLN A 167 26.95 41.77 -4.05
C GLN A 167 26.74 41.29 -2.62
N LYS A 168 27.75 40.60 -2.09
CA LYS A 168 27.85 40.24 -0.66
C LYS A 168 29.03 40.99 -0.04
N TYR A 169 28.90 41.36 1.22
CA TYR A 169 29.99 41.93 2.00
C TYR A 169 30.84 40.81 2.59
N SER A 170 32.12 40.76 2.23
CA SER A 170 33.04 39.69 2.62
C SER A 170 34.47 40.22 2.71
N GLY A 171 35.15 40.01 3.84
CA GLY A 171 36.54 40.46 4.03
C GLY A 171 36.72 41.98 3.94
N GLY A 172 35.81 42.76 4.53
CA GLY A 172 35.88 44.23 4.53
C GLY A 172 35.45 44.92 3.23
N LYS A 173 35.16 44.16 2.16
CA LYS A 173 34.80 44.69 0.84
C LYS A 173 33.53 44.07 0.27
N TRP A 174 32.92 44.74 -0.70
CA TRP A 174 31.80 44.21 -1.47
C TRP A 174 32.33 43.37 -2.64
N VAL A 175 31.88 42.12 -2.73
CA VAL A 175 32.22 41.20 -3.83
C VAL A 175 30.97 40.76 -4.55
N ASP A 176 31.05 40.64 -5.88
CA ASP A 176 29.95 40.13 -6.68
C ASP A 176 29.66 38.68 -6.29
N ALA A 177 28.41 38.40 -5.93
CA ALA A 177 27.96 37.07 -5.56
C ALA A 177 27.24 36.37 -6.72
N ALA A 178 26.46 37.13 -7.48
CA ALA A 178 25.40 36.56 -8.30
C ALA A 178 24.77 37.60 -9.25
N PRO A 179 24.63 37.35 -10.57
CA PRO A 179 23.75 38.15 -11.42
C PRO A 179 22.26 37.92 -11.10
N ILE A 180 21.43 38.95 -11.31
CA ILE A 180 19.97 38.89 -11.30
C ILE A 180 19.48 39.43 -12.64
N THR A 181 18.80 38.58 -13.40
CA THR A 181 18.15 38.97 -14.65
C THR A 181 16.92 39.80 -14.35
N ILE A 182 16.86 40.99 -14.93
CA ILE A 182 15.73 41.91 -14.87
C ILE A 182 14.91 41.78 -16.15
N LYS A 183 13.60 41.58 -15.99
CA LYS A 183 12.60 41.64 -17.07
C LYS A 183 11.48 42.59 -16.63
N ASP A 184 11.11 43.52 -17.50
CA ASP A 184 10.08 44.53 -17.24
C ASP A 184 10.30 45.30 -15.92
N GLY A 185 11.56 45.58 -15.63
CA GLY A 185 12.02 46.29 -14.44
C GLY A 185 12.19 45.42 -13.19
N TRP A 186 11.84 44.13 -13.20
CA TRP A 186 11.91 43.27 -12.00
C TRP A 186 12.75 42.00 -12.20
N GLY A 187 13.39 41.55 -11.13
CA GLY A 187 14.09 40.26 -11.10
C GLY A 187 14.09 39.64 -9.70
N LYS A 188 14.28 38.33 -9.61
CA LYS A 188 14.39 37.61 -8.34
C LYS A 188 15.52 36.58 -8.39
N ARG A 189 16.14 36.30 -7.24
CA ARG A 189 17.14 35.25 -7.11
C ARG A 189 17.12 34.62 -5.72
N THR A 190 17.12 33.29 -5.70
CA THR A 190 17.35 32.49 -4.49
C THR A 190 18.83 32.49 -4.14
N ILE A 191 19.15 32.71 -2.86
CA ILE A 191 20.51 32.73 -2.33
C ILE A 191 20.68 31.76 -1.16
N TYR A 192 21.92 31.33 -0.95
CA TYR A 192 22.33 30.31 0.03
C TYR A 192 23.44 30.86 0.96
N PRO A 193 23.12 31.76 1.91
CA PRO A 193 24.11 32.33 2.82
C PRO A 193 24.72 31.25 3.74
N LYS A 194 26.05 31.23 3.86
CA LYS A 194 26.77 30.30 4.77
C LYS A 194 26.88 30.85 6.20
N GLY A 195 26.72 32.16 6.37
CA GLY A 195 26.77 32.87 7.65
C GLY A 195 26.00 34.18 7.57
N THR A 196 25.86 34.88 8.68
CA THR A 196 25.24 36.22 8.71
C THR A 196 25.99 37.16 7.77
N THR A 197 25.33 37.60 6.70
CA THR A 197 25.96 38.31 5.58
C THR A 197 25.14 39.53 5.15
N LYS A 198 25.83 40.64 4.91
CA LYS A 198 25.27 41.86 4.29
C LYS A 198 25.25 41.72 2.77
N TYR A 199 24.16 42.12 2.13
CA TYR A 199 23.96 42.11 0.69
C TYR A 199 23.54 43.49 0.18
N ARG A 200 23.81 43.77 -1.12
CA ARG A 200 23.30 44.93 -1.87
C ARG A 200 23.26 44.61 -3.36
N ILE A 201 22.63 45.45 -4.16
CA ILE A 201 22.55 45.28 -5.62
C ILE A 201 23.16 46.48 -6.30
N ARG A 202 23.92 46.24 -7.38
CA ARG A 202 24.43 47.31 -8.27
C ARG A 202 24.02 47.04 -9.70
N ASN A 203 23.88 48.08 -10.51
CA ASN A 203 23.83 47.91 -11.96
C ASN A 203 25.23 47.57 -12.52
N TYR A 204 25.28 47.13 -13.79
CA TYR A 204 26.50 46.56 -14.38
C TYR A 204 27.71 47.51 -14.36
N ASN A 205 27.50 48.80 -14.65
CA ASN A 205 28.55 49.83 -14.67
C ASN A 205 28.78 50.51 -13.30
N GLY A 206 28.06 50.08 -12.25
CA GLY A 206 28.22 50.60 -10.88
C GLY A 206 27.66 52.00 -10.64
N SER A 207 26.98 52.61 -11.61
CA SER A 207 26.43 53.96 -11.49
C SER A 207 25.18 54.05 -10.59
N ALA A 208 24.55 52.92 -10.26
CA ALA A 208 23.41 52.83 -9.36
C ALA A 208 23.59 51.66 -8.40
N ILE A 209 23.38 51.89 -7.09
CA ILE A 209 23.53 50.91 -6.02
C ILE A 209 22.30 50.99 -5.10
N SER A 210 21.75 49.84 -4.71
CA SER A 210 20.64 49.75 -3.76
C SER A 210 21.09 50.00 -2.32
N SER A 211 20.12 50.17 -1.42
CA SER A 211 20.36 50.01 0.02
C SER A 211 20.90 48.60 0.36
N THR A 212 21.54 48.49 1.51
CA THR A 212 22.05 47.22 2.04
C THR A 212 20.98 46.48 2.82
N PHE A 213 20.96 45.15 2.74
CA PHE A 213 20.07 44.28 3.50
C PHE A 213 20.84 43.10 4.11
N ASN A 214 20.40 42.64 5.28
CA ASN A 214 21.05 41.57 6.03
C ASN A 214 20.33 40.24 5.86
N VAL A 215 21.09 39.15 5.75
CA VAL A 215 20.57 37.80 5.98
C VAL A 215 21.32 37.16 7.13
N THR A 216 20.62 36.84 8.21
CA THR A 216 21.19 36.24 9.42
C THR A 216 21.11 34.72 9.34
N VAL A 217 22.22 34.03 9.65
CA VAL A 217 22.25 32.56 9.76
C VAL A 217 22.49 32.21 11.22
N ARG A 218 21.62 31.38 11.81
CA ARG A 218 21.79 30.91 13.21
C ARG A 218 23.13 30.16 13.37
N SER A 219 23.78 30.22 14.53
CA SER A 219 25.09 29.58 14.78
C SER A 219 25.06 28.05 14.77
N ALA A 220 23.92 27.45 15.14
CA ALA A 220 23.68 26.01 15.08
C ALA A 220 22.21 25.71 14.74
N ALA A 221 21.96 24.59 14.06
CA ALA A 221 20.62 24.08 13.82
C ALA A 221 20.58 22.56 13.91
N VAL A 222 19.53 22.06 14.56
CA VAL A 222 19.20 20.64 14.61
C VAL A 222 17.79 20.45 14.04
N THR A 223 17.61 19.46 13.18
CA THR A 223 16.30 19.06 12.67
C THR A 223 15.98 17.65 13.15
N GLY A 224 14.69 17.34 13.21
CA GLY A 224 14.17 16.03 13.55
C GLY A 224 12.93 15.74 12.73
N GLU A 225 12.87 14.55 12.16
CA GLU A 225 11.71 14.05 11.41
C GLU A 225 11.48 12.57 11.71
N ILE A 226 10.22 12.15 11.60
CA ILE A 226 9.86 10.73 11.63
C ILE A 226 10.00 10.18 10.22
N THR A 227 10.89 9.20 10.03
CA THR A 227 11.05 8.49 8.75
C THR A 227 10.37 7.12 8.74
N GLY A 228 9.85 6.67 9.89
CA GLY A 228 8.99 5.49 10.01
C GLY A 228 7.49 5.85 10.04
N PRO A 229 6.63 4.94 10.51
CA PRO A 229 5.21 5.24 10.71
C PRO A 229 5.01 6.35 11.75
N THR A 230 4.17 7.33 11.46
CA THR A 230 3.77 8.40 12.41
C THR A 230 2.64 7.96 13.33
N THR A 231 1.92 6.90 12.96
CA THR A 231 0.93 6.19 13.80
C THR A 231 1.38 4.74 13.93
N ILE A 232 1.47 4.24 15.16
CA ILE A 232 1.88 2.88 15.48
C ILE A 232 0.85 2.21 16.39
N ALA A 233 0.71 0.89 16.28
CA ALA A 233 0.00 0.09 17.27
C ALA A 233 0.75 0.11 18.61
N PRO A 234 0.08 -0.17 19.75
CA PRO A 234 0.77 -0.28 21.03
C PRO A 234 1.92 -1.29 20.97
N GLY A 235 3.07 -0.94 21.57
CA GLY A 235 4.29 -1.74 21.51
C GLY A 235 5.04 -1.71 20.16
N GLY A 236 4.54 -0.99 19.15
CA GLY A 236 5.20 -0.76 17.87
C GLY A 236 6.40 0.19 17.95
N THR A 237 7.11 0.35 16.84
CA THR A 237 8.32 1.19 16.76
C THR A 237 8.26 2.17 15.60
N THR A 238 8.96 3.28 15.72
CA THR A 238 9.22 4.18 14.60
C THR A 238 10.67 4.68 14.64
N VAL A 239 11.11 5.31 13.55
CA VAL A 239 12.48 5.82 13.40
C VAL A 239 12.44 7.34 13.33
N VAL A 240 13.24 7.97 14.20
CA VAL A 240 13.54 9.39 14.16
C VAL A 240 14.85 9.58 13.41
N LYS A 241 14.86 10.45 12.40
CA LYS A 241 16.08 10.92 11.73
C LYS A 241 16.36 12.34 12.19
N SER A 242 17.65 12.65 12.37
CA SER A 242 18.10 13.97 12.77
C SER A 242 19.23 14.46 11.86
N ARG A 243 19.25 15.77 11.62
CA ARG A 243 20.38 16.47 11.02
C ARG A 243 20.92 17.52 11.97
N TYR A 244 22.23 17.65 12.09
CA TYR A 244 22.88 18.69 12.90
C TYR A 244 23.95 19.46 12.09
N THR A 245 23.82 20.78 12.08
CA THR A 245 24.71 21.71 11.38
C THR A 245 25.16 22.85 12.30
N LYS A 246 26.40 23.32 12.08
CA LYS A 246 26.99 24.48 12.77
C LYS A 246 27.58 25.42 11.72
N ASN A 247 27.26 26.71 11.79
CA ASN A 247 27.71 27.73 10.81
C ASN A 247 27.51 27.29 9.35
N GLY A 248 26.36 26.68 9.03
CA GLY A 248 26.03 26.22 7.69
C GLY A 248 26.66 24.88 7.26
N SER A 249 27.57 24.28 8.04
CA SER A 249 28.25 23.03 7.69
C SER A 249 27.76 21.85 8.52
N ASN A 250 27.80 20.63 7.95
CA ASN A 250 27.48 19.41 8.68
C ASN A 250 28.50 19.20 9.81
N VAL A 251 28.01 18.81 10.99
CA VAL A 251 28.88 18.48 12.10
C VAL A 251 29.42 17.06 11.92
N ALA A 252 30.75 16.92 11.82
CA ALA A 252 31.41 15.64 11.53
C ALA A 252 31.04 14.53 12.54
N ALA A 253 31.05 14.86 13.84
CA ALA A 253 30.60 13.98 14.90
C ALA A 253 29.99 14.79 16.05
N ALA A 254 28.84 14.35 16.56
CA ALA A 254 28.19 14.93 17.75
C ALA A 254 27.17 13.96 18.35
N THR A 255 26.67 14.30 19.53
CA THR A 255 25.47 13.67 20.10
C THR A 255 24.41 14.75 20.30
N VAL A 256 23.22 14.52 19.74
CA VAL A 256 22.03 15.34 20.01
C VAL A 256 21.07 14.55 20.90
N MET A 257 20.21 15.25 21.64
CA MET A 257 19.25 14.63 22.55
C MET A 257 17.84 14.69 21.98
N LEU A 258 17.25 13.52 21.77
CA LEU A 258 15.81 13.38 21.59
C LEU A 258 15.13 13.62 22.93
N GLN A 259 14.16 14.52 22.94
CA GLN A 259 13.29 14.81 24.07
C GLN A 259 11.87 14.36 23.76
N LYS A 260 11.15 13.94 24.80
CA LYS A 260 9.71 13.68 24.77
C LYS A 260 8.98 14.68 25.68
N TYR A 261 7.76 15.05 25.31
CA TYR A 261 6.90 15.86 26.15
C TYR A 261 6.13 14.95 27.12
N SER A 262 6.29 15.16 28.42
CA SER A 262 5.69 14.33 29.47
C SER A 262 5.51 15.15 30.75
N GLY A 263 4.32 15.07 31.36
CA GLY A 263 4.01 15.81 32.60
C GLY A 263 4.13 17.33 32.46
N GLY A 264 3.72 17.90 31.32
CA GLY A 264 3.79 19.34 31.05
C GLY A 264 5.19 19.90 30.75
N LYS A 265 6.22 19.05 30.67
CA LYS A 265 7.61 19.47 30.39
C LYS A 265 8.31 18.58 29.37
N TRP A 266 9.41 19.08 28.83
CA TRP A 266 10.29 18.32 27.95
C TRP A 266 11.32 17.55 28.78
N VAL A 267 11.37 16.24 28.61
CA VAL A 267 12.33 15.36 29.27
C VAL A 267 13.19 14.64 28.24
N ASP A 268 14.48 14.46 28.55
CA ASP A 268 15.39 13.71 27.70
C ASP A 268 14.92 12.25 27.62
N ALA A 269 14.79 11.74 26.39
CA ALA A 269 14.36 10.37 26.13
C ALA A 269 15.53 9.49 25.71
N ALA A 270 16.42 10.03 24.87
CA ALA A 270 17.40 9.22 24.14
C ALA A 270 18.46 10.07 23.43
N PRO A 271 19.77 9.74 23.50
CA PRO A 271 20.78 10.32 22.61
C PRO A 271 20.64 9.82 21.15
N ILE A 272 21.00 10.66 20.18
CA ILE A 272 21.18 10.29 18.78
C ILE A 272 22.60 10.67 18.37
N THR A 273 23.39 9.67 17.99
CA THR A 273 24.73 9.86 17.45
C THR A 273 24.65 10.44 16.05
N ILE A 274 25.32 11.57 15.84
CA ILE A 274 25.45 12.27 14.56
C ILE A 274 26.81 11.91 13.97
N LYS A 275 26.81 11.48 12.71
CA LYS A 275 27.99 11.31 11.87
C LYS A 275 27.76 12.04 10.54
N ASP A 276 28.72 12.86 10.13
CA ASP A 276 28.67 13.69 8.91
C ASP A 276 27.36 14.49 8.79
N GLY A 277 26.90 15.01 9.92
CA GLY A 277 25.70 15.82 10.06
C GLY A 277 24.40 15.03 10.19
N TRP A 278 24.39 13.69 10.16
CA TRP A 278 23.17 12.88 10.21
C TRP A 278 23.18 11.81 11.30
N GLY A 279 22.00 11.50 11.84
CA GLY A 279 21.81 10.39 12.78
C GLY A 279 20.39 9.84 12.70
N LYS A 280 20.21 8.61 13.18
CA LYS A 280 18.89 7.97 13.29
C LYS A 280 18.75 7.24 14.61
N ARG A 281 17.53 7.13 15.11
CA ARG A 281 17.21 6.32 16.28
C ARG A 281 15.82 5.70 16.20
N THR A 282 15.76 4.40 16.44
CA THR A 282 14.51 3.69 16.68
C THR A 282 14.00 4.02 18.09
N ILE A 283 12.71 4.33 18.18
CA ILE A 283 12.04 4.65 19.45
C ILE A 283 10.80 3.76 19.65
N TYR A 284 10.43 3.62 20.93
CA TYR A 284 9.33 2.77 21.41
C TYR A 284 8.33 3.60 22.24
N PRO A 285 7.49 4.44 21.58
CA PRO A 285 6.49 5.24 22.28
C PRO A 285 5.46 4.35 22.97
N LYS A 286 5.16 4.62 24.24
CA LYS A 286 4.12 3.90 25.01
C LYS A 286 2.72 4.49 24.86
N GLY A 287 2.62 5.70 24.33
CA GLY A 287 1.38 6.44 24.11
C GLY A 287 1.62 7.55 23.11
N THR A 288 0.55 8.21 22.66
CA THR A 288 0.66 9.36 21.75
C THR A 288 1.52 10.45 22.39
N THR A 289 2.71 10.67 21.83
CA THR A 289 3.76 11.49 22.46
C THR A 289 4.33 12.49 21.46
N LYS A 290 4.54 13.72 21.93
CA LYS A 290 5.25 14.77 21.18
C LYS A 290 6.74 14.69 21.46
N TYR A 291 7.54 14.78 20.41
CA TYR A 291 9.00 14.72 20.45
C TYR A 291 9.63 15.97 19.85
N ARG A 292 10.87 16.26 20.25
CA ARG A 292 11.75 17.26 19.62
C ARG A 292 13.21 16.84 19.83
N ILE A 293 14.13 17.47 19.12
CA ILE A 293 15.56 17.23 19.28
C ILE A 293 16.24 18.53 19.71
N ARG A 294 17.18 18.44 20.64
CA ARG A 294 18.07 19.54 21.03
C ARG A 294 19.52 19.13 20.86
N ASN A 295 20.41 20.08 20.58
CA ASN A 295 21.83 19.83 20.77
C ASN A 295 22.18 19.78 22.28
N TYR A 296 23.39 19.30 22.59
CA TYR A 296 23.79 19.00 23.97
C TYR A 296 23.66 20.19 24.93
N ASN A 297 24.05 21.40 24.50
CA ASN A 297 23.96 22.63 25.30
C ASN A 297 22.63 23.39 25.17
N GLY A 298 21.64 22.84 24.43
CA GLY A 298 20.31 23.43 24.29
C GLY A 298 20.19 24.68 23.41
N SER A 299 21.28 25.14 22.79
CA SER A 299 21.27 26.35 21.94
C SER A 299 20.57 26.18 20.59
N ALA A 300 20.35 24.93 20.16
CA ALA A 300 19.60 24.59 18.96
C ALA A 300 18.54 23.53 19.29
N ILE A 301 17.29 23.81 18.91
CA ILE A 301 16.13 22.95 19.13
C ILE A 301 15.37 22.81 17.81
N SER A 302 14.96 21.58 17.47
CA SER A 302 14.16 21.28 16.28
C SER A 302 12.70 21.71 16.45
N SER A 303 11.95 21.70 15.35
CA SER A 303 10.49 21.63 15.43
C SER A 303 10.02 20.38 16.17
N THR A 304 8.78 20.40 16.67
CA THR A 304 8.16 19.25 17.33
C THR A 304 7.51 18.33 16.31
N PHE A 305 7.56 17.03 16.57
CA PHE A 305 6.88 16.01 15.78
C PHE A 305 6.13 15.03 16.69
N ASN A 306 5.00 14.51 16.23
CA ASN A 306 4.14 13.62 17.02
C ASN A 306 4.30 12.18 16.55
N VAL A 307 4.30 11.25 17.50
CA VAL A 307 4.05 9.84 17.21
C VAL A 307 2.76 9.44 17.90
N LYS A 308 1.75 9.06 17.12
CA LYS A 308 0.47 8.58 17.62
C LYS A 308 0.59 7.10 17.93
N VAL A 309 0.21 6.70 19.14
CA VAL A 309 0.01 5.30 19.49
C VAL A 309 -1.48 5.07 19.51
N THR A 310 -1.99 4.16 18.68
CA THR A 310 -3.41 3.81 18.72
C THR A 310 -3.75 3.16 20.06
N GLY A 311 -5.02 3.20 20.46
CA GLY A 311 -5.47 2.41 21.61
C GLY A 311 -5.22 0.92 21.38
N VAL A 312 -5.21 0.15 22.47
CA VAL A 312 -5.25 -1.31 22.41
C VAL A 312 -6.54 -1.72 21.68
N PRO A 313 -6.48 -2.56 20.63
CA PRO A 313 -7.66 -2.98 19.89
C PRO A 313 -8.68 -3.67 20.81
N SER A 314 -9.97 -3.44 20.58
CA SER A 314 -11.06 -4.15 21.25
C SER A 314 -11.31 -5.54 20.63
N SER A 315 -10.84 -5.75 19.41
CA SER A 315 -10.89 -7.02 18.67
C SER A 315 -9.87 -7.02 17.53
N PHE A 316 -9.66 -8.19 16.92
CA PHE A 316 -8.86 -8.36 15.70
C PHE A 316 -9.68 -9.11 14.64
N THR A 317 -9.56 -8.67 13.40
CA THR A 317 -10.12 -9.35 12.22
C THR A 317 -9.06 -10.25 11.60
N ILE A 318 -9.32 -11.54 11.62
CA ILE A 318 -8.56 -12.57 10.93
C ILE A 318 -9.12 -12.68 9.51
N ARG A 319 -8.26 -12.60 8.50
CA ARG A 319 -8.60 -12.83 7.10
C ARG A 319 -7.88 -14.08 6.63
N GLY A 320 -8.55 -14.88 5.82
CA GLY A 320 -7.98 -16.10 5.28
C GLY A 320 -8.74 -16.62 4.06
N SER A 321 -8.37 -17.82 3.63
CA SER A 321 -8.97 -18.52 2.49
C SER A 321 -8.97 -20.04 2.75
N GLY A 322 -9.70 -20.77 1.91
CA GLY A 322 -9.87 -22.22 2.02
C GLY A 322 -10.83 -22.66 3.11
N PHE A 323 -11.18 -23.95 3.08
CA PHE A 323 -12.03 -24.63 4.05
C PHE A 323 -11.62 -26.10 4.17
N GLY A 324 -11.26 -26.51 5.38
CA GLY A 324 -10.79 -27.86 5.69
C GLY A 324 -9.30 -27.92 6.07
N HIS A 325 -8.79 -29.14 6.17
CA HIS A 325 -7.45 -29.43 6.69
C HIS A 325 -6.33 -29.19 5.66
N GLY A 326 -6.64 -29.28 4.37
CA GLY A 326 -5.75 -28.87 3.28
C GLY A 326 -4.86 -29.95 2.66
N VAL A 327 -5.01 -31.20 3.05
CA VAL A 327 -4.19 -32.32 2.57
C VAL A 327 -4.92 -33.09 1.47
N GLY A 328 -4.21 -33.47 0.41
CA GLY A 328 -4.75 -34.24 -0.72
C GLY A 328 -5.67 -33.40 -1.61
N MET A 329 -6.78 -33.97 -2.08
CA MET A 329 -7.61 -33.34 -3.13
C MET A 329 -8.51 -32.22 -2.58
N SER A 330 -8.39 -31.02 -3.17
CA SER A 330 -9.32 -29.91 -2.99
C SER A 330 -10.54 -30.09 -3.90
N GLN A 331 -11.74 -30.20 -3.33
CA GLN A 331 -12.97 -30.46 -4.09
C GLN A 331 -13.32 -29.31 -5.04
N TYR A 332 -13.23 -28.06 -4.57
CA TYR A 332 -13.43 -26.88 -5.43
C TYR A 332 -12.35 -26.78 -6.51
N GLY A 333 -11.10 -27.12 -6.18
CA GLY A 333 -10.02 -27.15 -7.17
C GLY A 333 -10.24 -28.24 -8.22
N ALA A 334 -10.67 -29.44 -7.82
CA ALA A 334 -11.04 -30.52 -8.73
C ALA A 334 -12.22 -30.11 -9.64
N TYR A 335 -13.22 -29.43 -9.10
CA TYR A 335 -14.35 -28.90 -9.86
C TYR A 335 -13.91 -27.91 -10.94
N ALA A 336 -13.12 -26.90 -10.58
CA ALA A 336 -12.60 -25.93 -11.53
C ALA A 336 -11.66 -26.56 -12.57
N GLN A 337 -10.88 -27.58 -12.20
CA GLN A 337 -10.07 -28.34 -13.15
C GLN A 337 -10.93 -29.15 -14.14
N ALA A 338 -12.01 -29.77 -13.69
CA ALA A 338 -12.94 -30.47 -14.57
C ALA A 338 -13.64 -29.51 -15.55
N LEU A 339 -14.03 -28.32 -15.09
CA LEU A 339 -14.56 -27.27 -15.98
C LEU A 339 -13.53 -26.79 -17.02
N ALA A 340 -12.23 -26.95 -16.73
CA ALA A 340 -11.15 -26.71 -17.67
C ALA A 340 -10.82 -27.94 -18.55
N GLY A 341 -11.67 -28.98 -18.55
CA GLY A 341 -11.54 -30.17 -19.38
C GLY A 341 -10.53 -31.21 -18.89
N ARG A 342 -10.06 -31.11 -17.63
CA ARG A 342 -9.15 -32.10 -17.06
C ARG A 342 -9.90 -33.37 -16.66
N GLN A 343 -9.35 -34.51 -17.06
CA GLN A 343 -9.89 -35.83 -16.74
C GLN A 343 -9.68 -36.17 -15.26
N ALA A 344 -10.55 -37.05 -14.74
CA ALA A 344 -10.54 -37.47 -13.34
C ALA A 344 -9.17 -38.01 -12.86
N THR A 345 -8.50 -38.82 -13.67
CA THR A 345 -7.18 -39.39 -13.35
C THR A 345 -6.11 -38.30 -13.24
N THR A 346 -6.07 -37.37 -14.20
CA THR A 346 -5.15 -36.23 -14.19
C THR A 346 -5.37 -35.30 -13.00
N ILE A 347 -6.64 -35.09 -12.60
CA ILE A 347 -6.97 -34.33 -11.40
C ILE A 347 -6.38 -35.02 -10.15
N LEU A 348 -6.55 -36.33 -10.02
CA LEU A 348 -6.06 -37.09 -8.87
C LEU A 348 -4.53 -37.14 -8.81
N GLU A 349 -3.87 -37.44 -9.92
CA GLU A 349 -2.40 -37.52 -9.99
C GLU A 349 -1.72 -36.18 -9.71
N HIS A 350 -2.41 -35.05 -9.97
CA HIS A 350 -1.99 -33.73 -9.52
C HIS A 350 -2.01 -33.59 -8.00
N TYR A 351 -3.09 -34.01 -7.34
CA TYR A 351 -3.26 -33.86 -5.88
C TYR A 351 -2.53 -34.92 -5.05
N TYR A 352 -2.30 -36.10 -5.62
CA TYR A 352 -1.64 -37.23 -4.98
C TYR A 352 -0.35 -37.54 -5.75
N SER A 353 0.72 -36.78 -5.46
CA SER A 353 1.97 -36.80 -6.22
C SER A 353 2.61 -38.19 -6.29
N GLY A 354 2.92 -38.64 -7.50
CA GLY A 354 3.56 -39.94 -7.74
C GLY A 354 2.64 -41.16 -7.58
N SER A 355 1.34 -40.94 -7.41
CA SER A 355 0.33 -42.01 -7.51
C SER A 355 -0.06 -42.28 -8.98
N ASP A 356 -0.65 -43.44 -9.22
CA ASP A 356 -1.15 -43.91 -10.52
C ASP A 356 -2.64 -44.22 -10.43
N ALA A 357 -3.45 -43.58 -11.28
CA ALA A 357 -4.89 -43.78 -11.35
C ALA A 357 -5.24 -44.68 -12.55
N SER A 358 -5.33 -45.99 -12.30
CA SER A 358 -5.47 -46.99 -13.37
C SER A 358 -6.50 -48.07 -13.04
N TRP A 359 -6.89 -48.85 -14.06
CA TRP A 359 -7.84 -49.94 -13.89
C TRP A 359 -7.17 -51.08 -13.10
N ARG A 360 -7.70 -51.39 -11.92
CA ARG A 360 -7.16 -52.41 -11.03
C ARG A 360 -8.25 -53.35 -10.54
N SER A 361 -7.83 -54.52 -10.05
CA SER A 361 -8.71 -55.39 -9.30
C SER A 361 -9.05 -54.74 -7.96
N THR A 362 -10.30 -54.90 -7.53
CA THR A 362 -10.81 -54.36 -6.26
C THR A 362 -11.49 -55.45 -5.46
N GLU A 363 -11.58 -55.23 -4.15
CA GLU A 363 -12.50 -55.99 -3.32
C GLU A 363 -13.92 -55.89 -3.85
N ARG A 364 -14.68 -56.97 -3.69
CA ARG A 364 -16.08 -57.00 -4.14
C ARG A 364 -16.98 -56.21 -3.21
N ASN A 365 -16.76 -56.32 -1.91
CA ASN A 365 -17.65 -55.81 -0.88
C ASN A 365 -16.94 -54.84 0.07
N VAL A 366 -17.73 -53.96 0.68
CA VAL A 366 -17.34 -53.09 1.79
C VAL A 366 -18.44 -53.09 2.85
N ALA A 367 -18.03 -53.11 4.11
CA ALA A 367 -18.84 -53.07 5.31
C ALA A 367 -18.78 -51.66 5.91
N VAL A 368 -19.92 -50.97 5.88
CA VAL A 368 -20.04 -49.60 6.38
C VAL A 368 -20.84 -49.62 7.68
N GLN A 369 -20.24 -49.24 8.81
CA GLN A 369 -21.00 -49.03 10.04
C GLN A 369 -21.84 -47.76 9.87
N VAL A 370 -23.15 -47.91 10.01
CA VAL A 370 -24.12 -46.80 9.89
C VAL A 370 -24.74 -46.40 11.21
N PHE A 371 -24.56 -47.22 12.25
CA PHE A 371 -25.02 -46.97 13.60
C PHE A 371 -24.24 -47.86 14.55
N GLY A 372 -23.69 -47.32 15.64
CA GLY A 372 -23.11 -48.14 16.69
C GLY A 372 -21.93 -47.52 17.43
N PRO A 373 -21.12 -48.37 18.10
CA PRO A 373 -20.00 -47.91 18.93
C PRO A 373 -18.87 -47.28 18.10
N GLU A 374 -18.15 -46.36 18.74
CA GLU A 374 -17.00 -45.64 18.19
C GLU A 374 -15.78 -46.57 18.02
N PRO A 375 -15.19 -46.75 16.81
CA PRO A 375 -14.06 -47.65 16.58
C PRO A 375 -12.65 -47.00 16.59
N TYR A 376 -12.52 -45.69 16.69
CA TYR A 376 -11.28 -44.90 16.61
C TYR A 376 -10.77 -44.33 17.95
N GLY A 377 -11.49 -44.54 19.06
CA GLY A 377 -11.12 -44.06 20.39
C GLY A 377 -11.47 -42.60 20.67
N TYR A 378 -12.39 -41.99 19.91
CA TYR A 378 -12.88 -40.63 20.21
C TYR A 378 -13.73 -40.61 21.49
N SER A 379 -13.81 -39.44 22.12
CA SER A 379 -14.59 -39.25 23.35
C SER A 379 -16.05 -39.64 23.16
N LYS A 380 -16.63 -40.27 24.18
CA LYS A 380 -18.03 -40.69 24.23
C LYS A 380 -18.98 -39.54 23.86
N GLY A 381 -19.92 -39.84 22.96
CA GLY A 381 -20.95 -38.91 22.50
C GLY A 381 -20.49 -37.90 21.44
N GLN A 382 -19.24 -37.99 20.97
CA GLN A 382 -18.75 -37.10 19.91
C GLN A 382 -19.26 -37.51 18.52
N TYR A 383 -19.27 -38.81 18.22
CA TYR A 383 -19.67 -39.34 16.90
C TYR A 383 -20.57 -40.60 16.95
N SER A 384 -20.53 -41.37 18.03
CA SER A 384 -21.11 -42.72 18.07
C SER A 384 -22.53 -42.78 18.64
N ASP A 385 -23.31 -43.73 18.11
CA ASP A 385 -24.61 -44.12 18.62
C ASP A 385 -24.48 -45.23 19.67
N GLU A 386 -24.24 -44.80 20.90
CA GLU A 386 -23.91 -45.65 22.04
C GLU A 386 -25.10 -46.43 22.64
N LYS A 387 -26.14 -46.72 21.84
CA LYS A 387 -27.43 -47.26 22.34
C LYS A 387 -27.47 -48.78 22.35
N SER A 388 -28.14 -49.35 23.35
CA SER A 388 -28.45 -50.79 23.43
C SER A 388 -29.71 -51.17 22.63
N THR A 389 -30.42 -50.21 22.06
CA THR A 389 -31.63 -50.43 21.26
C THR A 389 -31.68 -49.47 20.08
N THR A 390 -32.35 -49.89 19.01
CA THR A 390 -32.71 -49.04 17.86
C THR A 390 -33.92 -49.63 17.13
N THR A 391 -34.39 -48.98 16.07
CA THR A 391 -35.40 -49.52 15.17
C THR A 391 -34.96 -49.37 13.71
N THR A 392 -35.39 -50.28 12.85
CA THR A 392 -35.26 -50.14 11.39
C THR A 392 -36.65 -50.17 10.77
N THR A 393 -36.95 -49.22 9.87
CA THR A 393 -38.20 -49.21 9.12
C THR A 393 -37.94 -49.62 7.68
N VAL A 394 -38.58 -50.71 7.22
CA VAL A 394 -38.66 -51.09 5.81
C VAL A 394 -39.80 -50.30 5.18
N SER A 395 -39.56 -49.56 4.10
CA SER A 395 -40.58 -48.69 3.49
C SER A 395 -41.71 -49.43 2.78
N GLY A 396 -41.51 -50.69 2.39
CA GLY A 396 -42.47 -51.50 1.66
C GLY A 396 -41.84 -52.79 1.12
N GLY A 397 -42.41 -53.34 0.04
CA GLY A 397 -41.82 -54.47 -0.66
C GLY A 397 -41.79 -55.77 0.15
N THR A 398 -40.88 -56.69 -0.17
CA THR A 398 -40.66 -57.92 0.63
C THR A 398 -39.39 -57.79 1.45
N TRP A 399 -39.36 -58.42 2.61
CA TRP A 399 -38.21 -58.40 3.52
C TRP A 399 -38.06 -59.73 4.25
N ARG A 400 -36.84 -60.03 4.71
CA ARG A 400 -36.55 -61.18 5.56
C ARG A 400 -35.41 -60.91 6.54
N LEU A 401 -35.50 -61.54 7.70
CA LEU A 401 -34.42 -61.64 8.67
C LEU A 401 -33.70 -62.98 8.50
N ARG A 402 -32.38 -62.96 8.52
CA ARG A 402 -31.52 -64.12 8.33
C ARG A 402 -30.58 -64.26 9.53
N SER A 403 -30.42 -65.48 10.04
CA SER A 403 -29.35 -65.79 10.99
C SER A 403 -27.98 -65.63 10.33
N SER A 404 -26.93 -65.61 11.14
CA SER A 404 -25.54 -65.62 10.67
C SER A 404 -25.20 -66.86 9.82
N SER A 405 -25.86 -68.00 10.08
CA SER A 405 -25.77 -69.22 9.26
C SER A 405 -26.52 -69.14 7.92
N GLY A 406 -27.28 -68.07 7.68
CA GLY A 406 -28.13 -67.95 6.50
C GLY A 406 -29.44 -68.75 6.59
N THR A 407 -29.99 -68.97 7.78
CA THR A 407 -31.36 -69.50 7.94
C THR A 407 -32.33 -68.32 7.95
N THR A 408 -33.47 -68.43 7.25
CA THR A 408 -34.52 -67.40 7.36
C THR A 408 -35.21 -67.52 8.72
N LEU A 409 -35.09 -66.49 9.55
CA LEU A 409 -35.72 -66.42 10.86
C LEU A 409 -37.20 -66.02 10.75
N THR A 410 -37.47 -65.04 9.88
CA THR A 410 -38.82 -64.57 9.56
C THR A 410 -38.79 -63.78 8.26
N SER A 411 -39.93 -63.65 7.60
CA SER A 411 -40.11 -62.82 6.42
C SER A 411 -41.48 -62.15 6.42
N GLY A 412 -41.64 -61.11 5.61
CA GLY A 412 -42.93 -60.46 5.41
C GLY A 412 -42.92 -59.54 4.20
N SER A 413 -44.03 -58.83 4.03
CA SER A 413 -44.22 -57.85 2.97
C SER A 413 -44.87 -56.57 3.52
N GLY A 414 -44.82 -55.50 2.72
CA GLY A 414 -45.33 -54.19 3.09
C GLY A 414 -44.40 -53.42 4.02
N ARG A 415 -44.86 -52.26 4.49
CA ARG A 415 -44.11 -51.41 5.41
C ARG A 415 -44.03 -52.10 6.77
N THR A 416 -42.85 -52.21 7.35
CA THR A 416 -42.67 -52.81 8.69
C THR A 416 -41.62 -52.08 9.50
N THR A 417 -41.77 -52.09 10.82
CA THR A 417 -40.78 -51.59 11.78
C THR A 417 -40.28 -52.76 12.61
N ILE A 418 -38.96 -52.91 12.65
CA ILE A 418 -38.26 -53.95 13.42
C ILE A 418 -37.56 -53.27 14.58
N ALA A 419 -37.85 -53.69 15.80
CA ALA A 419 -37.18 -53.20 17.00
C ALA A 419 -35.97 -54.09 17.31
N TRP A 420 -34.83 -53.48 17.62
CA TRP A 420 -33.57 -54.16 17.88
C TRP A 420 -33.10 -53.91 19.30
N ARG A 421 -32.57 -54.95 19.95
CA ARG A 421 -31.96 -54.88 21.27
C ARG A 421 -30.68 -55.71 21.33
N ALA A 422 -29.61 -55.08 21.81
CA ALA A 422 -28.39 -55.75 22.23
C ALA A 422 -28.63 -56.43 23.58
N MET A 423 -28.31 -57.71 23.68
CA MET A 423 -28.48 -58.50 24.89
C MET A 423 -27.15 -58.64 25.62
N SER A 424 -27.20 -58.76 26.95
CA SER A 424 -26.01 -58.91 27.79
C SER A 424 -25.23 -60.21 27.59
N ASP A 425 -25.79 -61.17 26.85
CA ASP A 425 -25.21 -62.48 26.56
C ASP A 425 -24.60 -62.58 25.14
N GLY A 426 -24.39 -61.43 24.50
CA GLY A 426 -23.79 -61.33 23.17
C GLY A 426 -24.78 -61.47 22.00
N ARG A 427 -26.07 -61.73 22.27
CA ARG A 427 -27.08 -61.88 21.21
C ARG A 427 -27.64 -60.54 20.75
N THR A 428 -28.01 -60.49 19.48
CA THR A 428 -28.90 -59.44 18.96
C THR A 428 -30.31 -59.97 18.88
N LYS A 429 -31.27 -59.24 19.46
CA LYS A 429 -32.70 -59.58 19.44
C LYS A 429 -33.47 -58.62 18.54
N ALA A 430 -34.22 -59.18 17.59
CA ALA A 430 -35.14 -58.48 16.69
C ALA A 430 -36.59 -58.77 17.10
N TRP A 431 -37.42 -57.73 17.20
CA TRP A 431 -38.85 -57.84 17.45
C TRP A 431 -39.64 -57.44 16.21
N VAL A 432 -40.48 -58.37 15.73
CA VAL A 432 -41.35 -58.15 14.58
C VAL A 432 -42.76 -58.65 14.92
N ASN A 433 -43.76 -57.77 14.82
CA ASN A 433 -45.16 -58.08 15.08
C ASN A 433 -45.38 -58.87 16.40
N GLY A 434 -44.75 -58.43 17.49
CA GLY A 434 -44.86 -59.07 18.81
C GLY A 434 -44.01 -60.32 19.02
N LYS A 435 -43.39 -60.89 17.97
CA LYS A 435 -42.51 -62.06 18.08
C LYS A 435 -41.03 -61.68 18.05
N ALA A 436 -40.24 -62.37 18.87
CA ALA A 436 -38.80 -62.17 18.98
C ALA A 436 -38.00 -63.20 18.18
N TYR A 437 -36.92 -62.74 17.55
CA TYR A 437 -35.94 -63.52 16.81
C TYR A 437 -34.54 -63.11 17.27
N TYR A 438 -33.58 -64.03 17.32
CA TYR A 438 -32.24 -63.70 17.81
C TYR A 438 -31.16 -64.59 17.20
N ASP A 439 -29.94 -64.05 17.14
CA ASP A 439 -28.73 -64.75 16.70
C ASP A 439 -27.52 -64.24 17.51
N ARG A 440 -26.55 -65.11 17.79
CA ARG A 440 -25.33 -64.76 18.54
C ARG A 440 -24.33 -63.95 17.71
N SER A 441 -24.28 -64.19 16.40
CA SER A 441 -23.30 -63.55 15.49
C SER A 441 -23.94 -62.46 14.63
N GLY A 442 -25.15 -62.03 14.99
CA GLY A 442 -25.90 -60.97 14.32
C GLY A 442 -26.98 -61.48 13.37
N VAL A 443 -27.92 -60.60 13.07
CA VAL A 443 -29.08 -60.86 12.22
C VAL A 443 -29.00 -59.96 11.00
N ALA A 444 -29.09 -60.55 9.80
CA ALA A 444 -29.12 -59.80 8.56
C ALA A 444 -30.57 -59.48 8.14
N LEU A 445 -30.87 -58.19 7.96
CA LEU A 445 -32.08 -57.68 7.32
C LEU A 445 -31.84 -57.52 5.82
N GLN A 446 -32.60 -58.26 5.03
CA GLN A 446 -32.59 -58.23 3.57
C GLN A 446 -33.95 -57.77 3.05
N TRP A 447 -33.97 -56.93 2.02
CA TRP A 447 -35.20 -56.36 1.45
C TRP A 447 -35.19 -56.33 -0.07
N SER A 448 -36.39 -56.23 -0.64
CA SER A 448 -36.63 -56.29 -2.08
C SER A 448 -35.94 -55.18 -2.87
N GLY A 449 -35.41 -55.55 -4.04
CA GLY A 449 -34.70 -54.64 -4.93
C GLY A 449 -33.20 -54.53 -4.64
N THR A 450 -32.68 -55.42 -3.81
CA THR A 450 -31.25 -55.60 -3.54
C THR A 450 -30.75 -56.91 -4.16
N ARG A 451 -29.43 -57.07 -4.26
CA ARG A 451 -28.80 -58.34 -4.67
C ARG A 451 -29.00 -59.49 -3.69
N TYR A 452 -29.42 -59.21 -2.45
CA TYR A 452 -29.64 -60.22 -1.42
C TYR A 452 -31.09 -60.73 -1.38
N LEU A 453 -32.03 -59.96 -1.95
CA LEU A 453 -33.42 -60.35 -2.11
C LEU A 453 -33.99 -59.70 -3.38
N SER A 454 -33.82 -60.38 -4.51
CA SER A 454 -34.37 -59.96 -5.80
C SER A 454 -35.80 -60.47 -5.98
N SER A 455 -36.78 -59.80 -5.39
CA SER A 455 -38.20 -60.01 -5.75
C SER A 455 -38.59 -59.04 -6.87
N SER A 456 -39.38 -59.48 -7.85
CA SER A 456 -39.92 -58.67 -8.96
C SER A 456 -40.89 -57.53 -8.54
N GLY A 457 -41.16 -57.38 -7.24
CA GLY A 457 -42.06 -56.37 -6.67
C GLY A 457 -41.40 -55.03 -6.30
N THR A 458 -42.11 -54.25 -5.47
CA THR A 458 -41.71 -52.91 -5.01
C THR A 458 -40.30 -52.91 -4.41
N LYS A 459 -39.43 -52.05 -4.92
CA LYS A 459 -38.08 -51.84 -4.38
C LYS A 459 -38.16 -51.03 -3.08
N ALA A 460 -37.68 -51.58 -1.98
CA ALA A 460 -37.79 -50.96 -0.66
C ALA A 460 -36.53 -50.18 -0.26
N THR A 461 -36.68 -49.34 0.76
CA THR A 461 -35.60 -48.62 1.45
C THR A 461 -35.68 -48.90 2.94
N ILE A 462 -34.54 -48.80 3.63
CA ILE A 462 -34.45 -48.88 5.09
C ILE A 462 -34.10 -47.52 5.67
N SER A 463 -34.81 -47.10 6.72
CA SER A 463 -34.41 -45.97 7.57
C SER A 463 -34.18 -46.41 9.01
N ILE A 464 -33.24 -45.74 9.67
CA ILE A 464 -32.87 -45.97 11.06
C ILE A 464 -32.83 -44.61 11.75
N PRO A 465 -33.51 -44.41 12.90
CA PRO A 465 -33.43 -43.14 13.60
C PRO A 465 -32.01 -42.83 14.08
N GLY A 466 -31.52 -41.64 13.77
CA GLY A 466 -30.20 -41.16 14.21
C GLY A 466 -29.08 -41.35 13.19
N THR A 467 -29.29 -42.14 12.14
CA THR A 467 -28.26 -42.38 11.11
C THR A 467 -28.21 -41.26 10.07
N HIS A 468 -27.08 -41.14 9.36
CA HIS A 468 -26.86 -40.10 8.35
C HIS A 468 -27.58 -40.35 7.01
N GLY A 469 -28.24 -41.50 6.83
CA GLY A 469 -28.77 -41.91 5.54
C GLY A 469 -30.08 -42.69 5.54
N ILE A 470 -30.48 -43.06 4.33
CA ILE A 470 -31.55 -44.02 4.01
C ILE A 470 -30.93 -45.03 3.06
N TYR A 471 -31.24 -46.32 3.17
CA TYR A 471 -30.47 -47.36 2.47
C TYR A 471 -31.34 -48.09 1.45
N ARG A 472 -30.91 -48.10 0.17
CA ARG A 472 -31.59 -48.78 -0.94
C ARG A 472 -30.87 -50.05 -1.40
N HIS A 473 -29.58 -50.16 -1.10
CA HIS A 473 -28.70 -51.24 -1.55
C HIS A 473 -28.13 -52.02 -0.36
N GLY A 474 -27.58 -53.20 -0.68
CA GLY A 474 -26.90 -54.05 0.28
C GLY A 474 -27.83 -54.87 1.16
N GLN A 475 -27.33 -55.22 2.35
CA GLN A 475 -28.08 -55.79 3.46
C GLN A 475 -27.57 -55.16 4.76
N LEU A 476 -28.43 -55.03 5.76
CA LEU A 476 -28.01 -54.57 7.08
C LEU A 476 -27.74 -55.77 7.98
N THR A 477 -26.51 -55.90 8.48
CA THR A 477 -26.20 -56.82 9.57
C THR A 477 -26.32 -56.06 10.88
N VAL A 478 -27.26 -56.48 11.73
CA VAL A 478 -27.42 -55.94 13.08
C VAL A 478 -26.78 -56.92 14.07
N SER A 479 -25.82 -56.43 14.82
CA SER A 479 -24.99 -57.20 15.75
C SER A 479 -24.91 -56.50 17.11
N GLU A 480 -24.35 -57.19 18.09
CA GLU A 480 -24.07 -56.67 19.42
C GLU A 480 -22.56 -56.50 19.57
N ILE A 481 -22.14 -55.37 20.13
CA ILE A 481 -20.75 -55.09 20.51
C ILE A 481 -20.76 -54.37 21.87
N ASN A 482 -20.25 -55.02 22.92
CA ASN A 482 -20.08 -54.46 24.27
C ASN A 482 -21.37 -53.84 24.87
N GLY A 483 -22.47 -54.57 24.79
CA GLY A 483 -23.82 -54.21 25.23
C GLY A 483 -24.57 -53.24 24.31
N ARG A 484 -24.02 -52.93 23.12
CA ARG A 484 -24.53 -51.89 22.21
C ARG A 484 -24.95 -52.49 20.88
N ILE A 485 -25.94 -51.87 20.26
CA ILE A 485 -26.32 -52.22 18.89
C ILE A 485 -25.26 -51.70 17.93
N ASN A 486 -24.89 -52.54 16.98
CA ASN A 486 -24.05 -52.22 15.85
C ASN A 486 -24.76 -52.60 14.55
N VAL A 487 -24.93 -51.64 13.64
CA VAL A 487 -25.56 -51.84 12.33
C VAL A 487 -24.55 -51.57 11.24
N VAL A 488 -24.32 -52.58 10.40
CA VAL A 488 -23.38 -52.54 9.29
C VAL A 488 -24.12 -52.78 7.98
N ASN A 489 -23.97 -51.86 7.03
CA ASN A 489 -24.46 -52.04 5.67
C ASN A 489 -23.39 -52.70 4.80
N ASN A 490 -23.71 -53.89 4.26
CA ASN A 490 -22.80 -54.66 3.41
C ASN A 490 -23.12 -54.41 1.93
N LEU A 491 -22.19 -53.75 1.24
CA LEU A 491 -22.41 -53.15 -0.08
C LEU A 491 -21.37 -53.63 -1.08
N LEU A 492 -21.71 -53.65 -2.37
CA LEU A 492 -20.72 -53.70 -3.43
C LEU A 492 -19.88 -52.43 -3.41
N LEU A 493 -18.56 -52.58 -3.35
CA LEU A 493 -17.63 -51.46 -3.24
C LEU A 493 -17.75 -50.53 -4.44
N ASN A 494 -17.71 -51.07 -5.66
CA ASN A 494 -17.59 -50.26 -6.87
C ASN A 494 -18.87 -49.50 -7.25
N THR A 495 -20.02 -49.87 -6.68
CA THR A 495 -21.33 -49.30 -7.06
C THR A 495 -22.15 -48.92 -5.85
N GLU A 496 -22.76 -49.89 -5.16
CA GLU A 496 -23.72 -49.69 -4.06
C GLU A 496 -23.20 -48.75 -2.96
N TYR A 497 -21.91 -48.87 -2.59
CA TYR A 497 -21.25 -47.98 -1.65
C TYR A 497 -21.03 -46.58 -2.23
N LEU A 498 -20.41 -46.49 -3.42
CA LEU A 498 -20.05 -45.21 -4.02
C LEU A 498 -21.28 -44.39 -4.43
N TYR A 499 -22.40 -45.01 -4.79
CA TYR A 499 -23.66 -44.30 -5.04
C TYR A 499 -24.14 -43.52 -3.80
N GLY A 500 -23.73 -43.93 -2.60
CA GLY A 500 -24.09 -43.30 -1.35
C GLY A 500 -23.10 -42.26 -0.80
N ILE A 501 -21.94 -42.05 -1.44
CA ILE A 501 -20.94 -41.09 -0.98
C ILE A 501 -21.40 -39.64 -1.24
N ALA A 502 -21.53 -38.86 -0.16
CA ALA A 502 -22.19 -37.56 -0.17
C ALA A 502 -21.22 -36.40 0.14
N GLU A 503 -20.06 -36.41 -0.51
CA GLU A 503 -18.96 -35.48 -0.24
C GLU A 503 -18.96 -34.24 -1.14
N MET A 504 -19.37 -34.40 -2.40
CA MET A 504 -19.46 -33.31 -3.38
C MET A 504 -20.90 -33.13 -3.84
N PRO A 505 -21.38 -31.89 -4.08
CA PRO A 505 -22.70 -31.65 -4.68
C PRO A 505 -22.80 -32.34 -6.04
N SER A 506 -23.87 -33.10 -6.28
CA SER A 506 -24.00 -33.82 -7.57
C SER A 506 -24.21 -32.87 -8.75
N SER A 507 -24.66 -31.64 -8.47
CA SER A 507 -24.81 -30.57 -9.47
C SER A 507 -23.49 -30.13 -10.11
N TRP A 508 -22.34 -30.43 -9.50
CA TRP A 508 -21.03 -30.09 -10.08
C TRP A 508 -20.68 -30.93 -11.30
N GLY A 509 -21.41 -32.02 -11.55
CA GLY A 509 -21.25 -32.86 -12.74
C GLY A 509 -22.15 -32.51 -13.92
N THR A 510 -22.92 -31.40 -13.87
CA THR A 510 -23.88 -31.04 -14.93
C THR A 510 -23.21 -30.70 -16.25
N SER A 511 -22.07 -30.02 -16.21
CA SER A 511 -21.27 -29.69 -17.40
C SER A 511 -20.20 -30.75 -17.69
N ASP A 512 -19.48 -31.19 -16.66
CA ASP A 512 -18.43 -32.22 -16.78
C ASP A 512 -18.39 -33.05 -15.49
N ARG A 513 -18.48 -34.38 -15.63
CA ARG A 513 -18.51 -35.31 -14.49
C ARG A 513 -17.13 -35.65 -13.92
N SER A 514 -16.03 -35.16 -14.51
CA SER A 514 -14.66 -35.55 -14.15
C SER A 514 -14.31 -35.27 -12.69
N ALA A 515 -14.82 -34.19 -12.09
CA ALA A 515 -14.60 -33.92 -10.67
C ALA A 515 -15.34 -34.92 -9.76
N LEU A 516 -16.56 -35.31 -10.13
CA LEU A 516 -17.32 -36.33 -9.42
C LEU A 516 -16.69 -37.72 -9.60
N ALA A 517 -16.19 -38.04 -10.79
CA ALA A 517 -15.46 -39.27 -11.06
C ALA A 517 -14.15 -39.33 -10.26
N ALA A 518 -13.43 -38.21 -10.13
CA ALA A 518 -12.25 -38.10 -9.28
C ALA A 518 -12.60 -38.39 -7.81
N GLN A 519 -13.69 -37.82 -7.30
CA GLN A 519 -14.18 -38.11 -5.94
C GLN A 519 -14.58 -39.58 -5.76
N ALA A 520 -15.22 -40.21 -6.76
CA ALA A 520 -15.58 -41.62 -6.69
C ALA A 520 -14.33 -42.54 -6.65
N ILE A 521 -13.29 -42.23 -7.43
CA ILE A 521 -12.02 -42.98 -7.42
C ILE A 521 -11.29 -42.77 -6.09
N ALA A 522 -11.23 -41.54 -5.58
CA ALA A 522 -10.66 -41.26 -4.27
C ALA A 522 -11.39 -42.05 -3.17
N ALA A 523 -12.73 -41.95 -3.11
CA ALA A 523 -13.53 -42.65 -2.13
C ALA A 523 -13.36 -44.18 -2.17
N ARG A 524 -13.25 -44.76 -3.36
CA ARG A 524 -12.95 -46.18 -3.57
C ARG A 524 -11.56 -46.53 -3.04
N SER A 525 -10.57 -45.71 -3.34
CA SER A 525 -9.17 -45.93 -2.95
C SER A 525 -9.00 -45.87 -1.43
N TYR A 526 -9.66 -44.90 -0.79
CA TYR A 526 -9.73 -44.82 0.67
C TYR A 526 -10.32 -46.10 1.26
N ALA A 527 -11.50 -46.54 0.81
CA ALA A 527 -12.13 -47.76 1.34
C ALA A 527 -11.30 -49.03 1.10
N MET A 528 -10.60 -49.13 -0.04
CA MET A 528 -9.65 -50.22 -0.34
C MET A 528 -8.41 -50.22 0.56
N ALA A 529 -8.00 -49.07 1.06
CA ALA A 529 -6.88 -48.94 1.98
C ALA A 529 -7.25 -49.30 3.44
N GLN A 530 -8.54 -49.44 3.75
CA GLN A 530 -9.03 -49.76 5.08
C GLN A 530 -9.08 -51.27 5.33
N THR A 531 -8.78 -51.65 6.57
CA THR A 531 -8.92 -53.03 7.06
C THR A 531 -10.20 -53.20 7.88
N MET A 532 -10.67 -54.44 7.97
CA MET A 532 -11.76 -54.80 8.89
C MET A 532 -11.39 -54.50 10.33
N LYS A 533 -12.24 -53.73 11.02
CA LYS A 533 -12.09 -53.34 12.42
C LYS A 533 -13.03 -54.18 13.27
N THR A 534 -12.49 -54.86 14.28
CA THR A 534 -13.29 -55.68 15.21
C THR A 534 -14.22 -54.82 16.07
N ALA A 535 -13.82 -53.59 16.41
CA ALA A 535 -14.59 -52.68 17.25
C ALA A 535 -15.95 -52.24 16.67
N CYS A 536 -16.13 -52.34 15.35
CA CYS A 536 -17.40 -52.01 14.66
C CYS A 536 -17.86 -53.12 13.70
N ALA A 537 -17.11 -54.21 13.55
CA ALA A 537 -17.28 -55.18 12.47
C ALA A 537 -17.40 -54.52 11.07
N CYS A 538 -16.60 -53.49 10.82
CA CYS A 538 -16.71 -52.64 9.63
C CYS A 538 -15.33 -52.28 9.04
N GLN A 539 -15.28 -51.93 7.76
CA GLN A 539 -14.08 -51.30 7.16
C GLN A 539 -14.11 -49.78 7.35
N VAL A 540 -15.29 -49.16 7.21
CA VAL A 540 -15.48 -47.70 7.30
C VAL A 540 -16.75 -47.37 8.09
N VAL A 541 -16.81 -46.18 8.68
CA VAL A 541 -18.01 -45.56 9.24
C VAL A 541 -18.63 -44.58 8.24
N ASP A 542 -19.86 -44.13 8.48
CA ASP A 542 -20.66 -43.34 7.53
C ASP A 542 -20.54 -41.81 7.67
N ASP A 543 -19.55 -41.33 8.43
CA ASP A 543 -19.32 -39.91 8.74
C ASP A 543 -17.89 -39.43 8.48
N VAL A 544 -17.62 -38.17 8.86
CA VAL A 544 -16.35 -37.45 8.66
C VAL A 544 -15.10 -38.13 9.23
N ARG A 545 -15.23 -39.16 10.07
CA ARG A 545 -14.07 -39.95 10.54
C ARG A 545 -13.48 -40.80 9.42
N ASP A 546 -14.32 -41.25 8.48
CA ASP A 546 -13.92 -41.94 7.25
C ASP A 546 -14.37 -41.15 6.03
N GLN A 547 -15.66 -41.29 5.66
CA GLN A 547 -16.29 -40.65 4.52
C GLN A 547 -17.79 -40.51 4.76
N GLN A 548 -18.37 -39.37 4.38
CA GLN A 548 -19.79 -39.12 4.50
C GLN A 548 -20.59 -40.04 3.57
N PHE A 549 -21.32 -40.98 4.15
CA PHE A 549 -22.15 -41.95 3.43
C PHE A 549 -23.63 -41.82 3.83
N SER A 550 -24.47 -41.37 2.90
CA SER A 550 -25.92 -41.18 3.14
C SER A 550 -26.80 -42.15 2.32
N GLY A 551 -26.17 -43.02 1.53
CA GLY A 551 -26.85 -44.06 0.76
C GLY A 551 -27.83 -43.49 -0.28
N TRP A 552 -29.08 -43.92 -0.19
CA TRP A 552 -30.16 -43.50 -1.08
C TRP A 552 -30.43 -41.99 -1.05
N VAL A 553 -30.13 -41.29 0.04
CA VAL A 553 -30.28 -39.83 0.09
C VAL A 553 -29.43 -39.17 -1.00
N LYS A 554 -28.19 -39.65 -1.20
CA LYS A 554 -27.31 -39.17 -2.26
C LYS A 554 -27.78 -39.61 -3.65
N GLU A 555 -28.07 -40.89 -3.83
CA GLU A 555 -28.49 -41.41 -5.13
C GLU A 555 -29.83 -40.81 -5.60
N ASN A 556 -30.66 -40.36 -4.67
CA ASN A 556 -31.96 -39.73 -4.93
C ASN A 556 -31.92 -38.20 -4.83
N GLU A 557 -30.73 -37.58 -4.93
CA GLU A 557 -30.55 -36.13 -4.82
C GLU A 557 -31.30 -35.38 -5.95
N GLY A 558 -32.10 -34.39 -5.55
CA GLY A 558 -32.91 -33.54 -6.45
C GLY A 558 -34.25 -34.15 -6.87
N THR A 559 -35.12 -33.32 -7.46
CA THR A 559 -36.41 -33.75 -8.00
C THR A 559 -36.23 -34.89 -9.00
N ASN A 560 -36.97 -35.99 -8.81
CA ASN A 560 -36.88 -37.21 -9.63
C ASN A 560 -35.44 -37.77 -9.77
N ALA A 561 -34.62 -37.59 -8.72
CA ALA A 561 -33.22 -37.97 -8.66
C ALA A 561 -32.37 -37.35 -9.77
N TYR A 562 -32.73 -36.17 -10.28
CA TYR A 562 -32.02 -35.52 -11.40
C TYR A 562 -30.51 -35.43 -11.15
N TYR A 563 -30.11 -34.88 -10.00
CA TYR A 563 -28.69 -34.75 -9.67
C TYR A 563 -28.09 -36.10 -9.25
N GLY A 564 -28.82 -36.93 -8.53
CA GLY A 564 -28.36 -38.28 -8.16
C GLY A 564 -28.01 -39.16 -9.36
N LYS A 565 -28.72 -39.04 -10.49
CA LYS A 565 -28.38 -39.70 -11.76
C LYS A 565 -27.03 -39.26 -12.32
N ILE A 566 -26.68 -37.98 -12.18
CA ILE A 566 -25.39 -37.42 -12.61
C ILE A 566 -24.25 -38.04 -11.78
N TRP A 567 -24.41 -38.06 -10.44
CA TRP A 567 -23.44 -38.70 -9.54
C TRP A 567 -23.28 -40.18 -9.86
N LYS A 568 -24.40 -40.91 -9.98
CA LYS A 568 -24.39 -42.34 -10.31
C LYS A 568 -23.68 -42.63 -11.63
N ALA A 569 -23.87 -41.78 -12.63
CA ALA A 569 -23.20 -41.92 -13.91
C ALA A 569 -21.68 -41.66 -13.78
N ALA A 570 -21.27 -40.64 -13.02
CA ALA A 570 -19.85 -40.39 -12.73
C ALA A 570 -19.18 -41.58 -12.02
N VAL A 571 -19.88 -42.23 -11.08
CA VAL A 571 -19.41 -43.47 -10.45
C VAL A 571 -19.27 -44.56 -11.51
N ASN A 572 -20.29 -44.79 -12.34
CA ASN A 572 -20.27 -45.83 -13.37
C ASN A 572 -19.16 -45.66 -14.41
N ASP A 573 -18.83 -44.42 -14.78
CA ASP A 573 -17.72 -44.11 -15.71
C ASP A 573 -16.36 -44.65 -15.21
N THR A 574 -16.25 -44.94 -13.90
CA THR A 574 -15.03 -45.41 -13.25
C THR A 574 -15.03 -46.91 -12.97
N VAL A 575 -16.00 -47.67 -13.47
CA VAL A 575 -16.24 -49.09 -13.14
C VAL A 575 -16.31 -49.95 -14.39
N LYS A 576 -15.56 -51.07 -14.40
CA LYS A 576 -15.67 -52.12 -15.42
C LYS A 576 -16.49 -53.31 -14.95
N SER A 577 -16.36 -53.68 -13.68
CA SER A 577 -17.10 -54.78 -13.06
C SER A 577 -17.20 -54.61 -11.54
N SER A 578 -17.86 -55.56 -10.86
CA SER A 578 -17.92 -55.58 -9.39
C SER A 578 -16.57 -55.76 -8.70
N THR A 579 -15.51 -56.12 -9.44
CA THR A 579 -14.16 -56.37 -8.92
C THR A 579 -13.06 -55.72 -9.78
N ASN A 580 -13.43 -54.80 -10.67
CA ASN A 580 -12.49 -54.05 -11.50
C ASN A 580 -12.97 -52.61 -11.71
N ALA A 581 -12.16 -51.64 -11.31
CA ALA A 581 -12.47 -50.22 -11.39
C ALA A 581 -11.19 -49.37 -11.42
N LEU A 582 -11.32 -48.09 -11.74
CA LEU A 582 -10.23 -47.13 -11.55
C LEU A 582 -9.93 -47.00 -10.05
N LEU A 583 -8.65 -47.16 -9.71
CA LEU A 583 -8.13 -47.16 -8.36
C LEU A 583 -6.85 -46.34 -8.32
N LEU A 584 -6.70 -45.49 -7.30
CA LEU A 584 -5.48 -44.74 -7.07
C LEU A 584 -4.51 -45.59 -6.25
N THR A 585 -3.28 -45.72 -6.74
CA THR A 585 -2.25 -46.52 -6.07
C THR A 585 -0.92 -45.79 -5.98
N TYR A 586 -0.12 -46.11 -4.96
CA TYR A 586 1.26 -45.64 -4.81
C TYR A 586 2.13 -46.84 -4.45
N GLY A 587 3.20 -47.07 -5.22
CA GLY A 587 4.00 -48.29 -5.09
C GLY A 587 3.16 -49.58 -5.25
N GLY A 588 2.12 -49.54 -6.09
CA GLY A 588 1.22 -50.66 -6.35
C GLY A 588 0.18 -50.96 -5.27
N LYS A 589 0.14 -50.20 -4.17
CA LYS A 589 -0.84 -50.37 -3.09
C LYS A 589 -1.92 -49.28 -3.15
N PRO A 590 -3.19 -49.59 -2.80
CA PRO A 590 -4.23 -48.57 -2.65
C PRO A 590 -3.77 -47.47 -1.68
N VAL A 591 -4.07 -46.21 -2.01
CA VAL A 591 -3.71 -45.08 -1.16
C VAL A 591 -4.87 -44.63 -0.28
N VAL A 592 -4.56 -44.24 0.95
CA VAL A 592 -5.47 -43.41 1.76
C VAL A 592 -5.56 -42.05 1.10
N THR A 593 -6.74 -41.63 0.66
CA THR A 593 -6.95 -40.37 -0.07
C THR A 593 -7.68 -39.35 0.78
N HIS A 594 -6.96 -38.49 1.50
CA HIS A 594 -7.61 -37.38 2.20
C HIS A 594 -8.05 -36.30 1.18
N TYR A 595 -9.23 -35.72 1.40
CA TYR A 595 -9.74 -34.64 0.58
C TYR A 595 -10.49 -33.63 1.44
N PHE A 596 -10.62 -32.41 0.94
CA PHE A 596 -11.21 -31.30 1.68
C PHE A 596 -11.89 -30.33 0.71
N SER A 597 -12.69 -29.42 1.25
CA SER A 597 -13.56 -28.56 0.46
C SER A 597 -12.78 -27.60 -0.45
N SER A 598 -11.98 -26.71 0.12
CA SER A 598 -11.42 -25.56 -0.60
C SER A 598 -10.00 -25.26 -0.12
N SER A 599 -9.06 -25.07 -1.04
CA SER A 599 -7.69 -24.66 -0.71
C SER A 599 -7.51 -23.15 -0.73
N GLY A 600 -6.50 -22.67 0.00
CA GLY A 600 -6.06 -21.28 -0.05
C GLY A 600 -5.17 -20.94 -1.26
N GLY A 601 -5.25 -21.72 -2.35
CA GLY A 601 -4.40 -21.61 -3.54
C GLY A 601 -3.33 -22.70 -3.65
N ARG A 602 -3.23 -23.58 -2.65
CA ARG A 602 -2.22 -24.63 -2.52
C ARG A 602 -2.67 -25.67 -1.50
N THR A 603 -2.34 -26.94 -1.68
CA THR A 603 -2.55 -27.98 -0.65
C THR A 603 -1.43 -27.93 0.40
N VAL A 604 -1.43 -28.83 1.38
CA VAL A 604 -0.47 -28.86 2.51
C VAL A 604 0.10 -30.27 2.63
N ASN A 605 1.37 -30.37 3.05
CA ASN A 605 1.98 -31.67 3.34
C ASN A 605 1.25 -32.32 4.53
N SER A 606 1.05 -33.63 4.50
CA SER A 606 0.38 -34.37 5.57
C SER A 606 1.00 -34.11 6.96
N GLU A 607 2.34 -34.05 7.05
CA GLU A 607 3.07 -33.83 8.30
C GLU A 607 3.02 -32.38 8.81
N ASP A 608 2.60 -31.41 8.01
CA ASP A 608 2.38 -30.03 8.49
C ASP A 608 1.01 -29.91 9.21
N VAL A 609 0.09 -30.83 8.91
CA VAL A 609 -1.28 -30.89 9.44
C VAL A 609 -1.42 -31.91 10.56
N TRP A 610 -0.76 -33.07 10.42
CA TRP A 610 -0.79 -34.20 11.37
C TRP A 610 0.64 -34.63 11.74
N SER A 611 0.82 -35.89 12.18
CA SER A 611 2.12 -36.43 12.60
C SER A 611 2.89 -37.13 11.48
N SER A 612 2.19 -37.87 10.62
CA SER A 612 2.83 -38.83 9.70
C SER A 612 3.07 -38.23 8.32
N VAL A 613 4.22 -38.57 7.74
CA VAL A 613 4.53 -38.30 6.34
C VAL A 613 3.81 -39.33 5.47
N VAL A 614 2.96 -38.86 4.57
CA VAL A 614 2.26 -39.64 3.55
C VAL A 614 2.85 -39.29 2.19
N PRO A 615 3.73 -40.13 1.58
CA PRO A 615 4.61 -39.74 0.48
C PRO A 615 3.93 -39.11 -0.74
N TYR A 616 2.67 -39.46 -1.00
CA TYR A 616 1.88 -38.95 -2.12
C TYR A 616 0.99 -37.74 -1.73
N GLU A 617 0.77 -37.46 -0.45
CA GLU A 617 0.03 -36.28 0.01
C GLU A 617 0.99 -35.13 0.30
N ARG A 618 1.54 -34.62 -0.80
CA ARG A 618 2.50 -33.51 -0.80
C ARG A 618 1.78 -32.23 -1.21
N SER A 619 2.36 -31.12 -0.79
CA SER A 619 1.82 -29.81 -1.04
C SER A 619 2.03 -29.41 -2.50
N VAL A 620 0.95 -29.24 -3.26
CA VAL A 620 0.91 -28.88 -4.68
C VAL A 620 0.13 -27.58 -4.91
N ALA A 621 0.41 -26.89 -6.01
CA ALA A 621 -0.33 -25.68 -6.41
C ALA A 621 -1.80 -26.00 -6.69
N ASP A 622 -2.72 -25.14 -6.23
CA ASP A 622 -4.14 -25.25 -6.54
C ASP A 622 -4.75 -23.85 -6.72
N PRO A 623 -4.32 -23.09 -7.75
CA PRO A 623 -4.92 -21.81 -8.08
C PRO A 623 -6.40 -21.95 -8.46
N TRP A 624 -6.80 -23.13 -8.98
CA TRP A 624 -8.15 -23.41 -9.45
C TRP A 624 -9.19 -23.31 -8.35
N SER A 625 -8.88 -23.74 -7.12
CA SER A 625 -9.80 -23.61 -5.99
C SER A 625 -10.20 -22.15 -5.76
N LEU A 626 -9.26 -21.20 -5.81
CA LEU A 626 -9.57 -19.78 -5.58
C LEU A 626 -10.45 -19.15 -6.68
N SER A 627 -10.41 -19.69 -7.89
CA SER A 627 -11.23 -19.24 -9.02
C SER A 627 -12.48 -20.10 -9.26
N ALA A 628 -12.72 -21.13 -8.43
CA ALA A 628 -13.79 -22.07 -8.67
C ALA A 628 -15.18 -21.41 -8.53
N PRO A 629 -16.10 -21.63 -9.49
CA PRO A 629 -17.43 -21.04 -9.42
C PRO A 629 -18.15 -21.39 -8.12
N GLY A 630 -18.71 -20.38 -7.45
CA GLY A 630 -19.47 -20.57 -6.22
C GLY A 630 -18.63 -20.90 -4.97
N ASN A 631 -17.30 -20.78 -5.01
CA ASN A 631 -16.45 -20.97 -3.83
C ASN A 631 -16.53 -19.78 -2.87
N SER A 632 -17.48 -19.81 -1.94
CA SER A 632 -17.60 -18.80 -0.88
C SER A 632 -16.43 -18.81 0.11
N MET A 633 -15.59 -19.85 0.08
CA MET A 633 -14.42 -20.00 0.95
C MET A 633 -13.12 -19.60 0.27
N ALA A 634 -13.16 -19.06 -0.95
CA ALA A 634 -12.00 -18.44 -1.59
C ALA A 634 -11.46 -17.25 -0.75
N SER A 635 -12.31 -16.63 0.06
CA SER A 635 -11.91 -15.71 1.12
C SER A 635 -12.91 -15.74 2.28
N TRP A 636 -12.44 -15.56 3.51
CA TRP A 636 -13.30 -15.45 4.69
C TRP A 636 -12.69 -14.53 5.74
N THR A 637 -13.54 -14.09 6.67
CA THR A 637 -13.13 -13.33 7.85
C THR A 637 -13.65 -13.97 9.13
N ARG A 638 -12.87 -13.83 10.21
CA ARG A 638 -13.27 -14.18 11.58
C ARG A 638 -12.80 -13.11 12.54
N THR A 639 -13.48 -12.96 13.66
CA THR A 639 -13.14 -11.95 14.68
C THR A 639 -12.71 -12.65 15.96
N ILE A 640 -11.63 -12.19 16.57
CA ILE A 640 -11.24 -12.54 17.94
C ILE A 640 -11.37 -11.29 18.80
N THR A 641 -12.09 -11.38 19.91
CA THR A 641 -12.23 -10.27 20.86
C THR A 641 -10.94 -10.07 21.65
N GLN A 642 -10.76 -8.89 22.23
CA GLN A 642 -9.61 -8.63 23.09
C GLN A 642 -9.55 -9.57 24.30
N SER A 643 -10.70 -9.90 24.89
CA SER A 643 -10.77 -10.87 25.99
C SER A 643 -10.31 -12.27 25.56
N SER A 644 -10.81 -12.77 24.44
CA SER A 644 -10.39 -14.08 23.90
C SER A 644 -8.91 -14.08 23.50
N ALA A 645 -8.40 -12.99 22.91
CA ALA A 645 -6.98 -12.87 22.58
C ALA A 645 -6.10 -12.91 23.85
N ARG A 646 -6.47 -12.17 24.90
CA ARG A 646 -5.77 -12.21 26.19
C ARG A 646 -5.74 -13.62 26.77
N SER A 647 -6.87 -14.32 26.80
CA SER A 647 -6.95 -15.69 27.29
C SER A 647 -6.14 -16.67 26.45
N LEU A 648 -6.18 -16.54 25.12
CA LEU A 648 -5.46 -17.43 24.20
C LEU A 648 -3.93 -17.31 24.35
N PHE A 649 -3.44 -16.08 24.56
CA PHE A 649 -2.00 -15.79 24.62
C PHE A 649 -1.46 -15.61 26.05
N GLY A 650 -2.31 -15.55 27.08
CA GLY A 650 -1.88 -15.33 28.46
C GLY A 650 -1.29 -13.94 28.71
N LEU A 651 -1.82 -12.90 28.05
CA LEU A 651 -1.34 -11.52 28.17
C LEU A 651 -2.35 -10.62 28.89
N SER A 652 -1.86 -9.57 29.58
CA SER A 652 -2.70 -8.52 30.20
C SER A 652 -3.57 -7.79 29.19
N ASP A 653 -3.06 -7.65 27.98
CA ASP A 653 -3.67 -7.03 26.82
C ASP A 653 -2.90 -7.50 25.57
N VAL A 654 -3.57 -7.51 24.43
CA VAL A 654 -2.98 -7.80 23.13
C VAL A 654 -3.09 -6.55 22.25
N ALA A 655 -1.96 -6.09 21.74
CA ALA A 655 -1.85 -4.94 20.85
C ALA A 655 -1.72 -5.35 19.38
N SER A 656 -1.11 -6.51 19.12
CA SER A 656 -1.00 -7.10 17.79
C SER A 656 -0.89 -8.62 17.86
N ILE A 657 -1.31 -9.27 16.78
CA ILE A 657 -1.15 -10.71 16.55
C ILE A 657 -0.59 -10.87 15.15
N SER A 658 0.44 -11.69 14.97
CA SER A 658 1.03 -11.99 13.65
C SER A 658 1.21 -13.50 13.46
N VAL A 659 1.16 -13.93 12.20
CA VAL A 659 1.57 -15.29 11.83
C VAL A 659 3.10 -15.33 11.81
N SER A 660 3.71 -15.94 12.83
CA SER A 660 5.16 -15.98 13.00
C SER A 660 5.83 -17.18 12.35
N LYS A 661 5.07 -18.24 12.02
CA LYS A 661 5.54 -19.38 11.23
C LYS A 661 4.43 -19.89 10.31
N LYS A 662 4.78 -20.20 9.07
CA LYS A 662 3.93 -20.89 8.10
C LYS A 662 4.52 -22.24 7.71
N SER A 663 3.67 -23.16 7.31
CA SER A 663 4.05 -24.41 6.65
C SER A 663 4.56 -24.11 5.24
N SER A 664 5.12 -25.13 4.60
CA SER A 664 5.42 -25.05 3.17
C SER A 664 4.15 -24.74 2.35
N GLY A 665 3.01 -25.29 2.74
CA GLY A 665 1.69 -25.07 2.14
C GLY A 665 1.07 -23.69 2.40
N GLY A 666 1.74 -22.83 3.17
CA GLY A 666 1.29 -21.47 3.48
C GLY A 666 0.27 -21.37 4.62
N THR A 667 -0.08 -22.49 5.27
CA THR A 667 -0.92 -22.51 6.47
C THR A 667 -0.17 -22.04 7.70
N MET A 668 -0.85 -21.42 8.65
CA MET A 668 -0.23 -21.02 9.91
C MET A 668 0.25 -22.23 10.73
N MET A 669 1.42 -22.08 11.36
CA MET A 669 2.00 -23.04 12.31
C MET A 669 2.42 -22.38 13.64
N ALA A 670 2.57 -21.05 13.65
CA ALA A 670 2.71 -20.29 14.88
C ALA A 670 2.08 -18.90 14.75
N LEU A 671 1.50 -18.43 15.85
CA LEU A 671 1.01 -17.06 16.02
C LEU A 671 1.75 -16.42 17.20
N THR A 672 2.21 -15.19 17.02
CA THR A 672 2.84 -14.41 18.09
C THR A 672 2.00 -13.17 18.37
N ALA A 673 1.57 -13.04 19.62
CA ALA A 673 0.91 -11.85 20.14
C ALA A 673 1.91 -10.95 20.90
N ARG A 674 1.66 -9.65 20.87
CA ARG A 674 2.42 -8.64 21.61
C ARG A 674 1.47 -7.74 22.40
N SER A 675 1.80 -7.43 23.65
CA SER A 675 1.03 -6.50 24.51
C SER A 675 1.42 -5.04 24.28
N SER A 676 0.65 -4.08 24.84
CA SER A 676 1.03 -2.66 24.82
C SER A 676 2.30 -2.35 25.60
N THR A 677 2.65 -3.19 26.58
CA THR A 677 3.90 -3.10 27.35
C THR A 677 5.10 -3.69 26.63
N GLY A 678 4.88 -4.40 25.52
CA GLY A 678 5.92 -5.03 24.70
C GLY A 678 6.20 -6.49 25.05
N ALA A 679 5.48 -7.09 26.02
CA ALA A 679 5.55 -8.52 26.30
C ALA A 679 5.02 -9.31 25.10
N THR A 680 5.58 -10.49 24.86
CA THR A 680 5.19 -11.34 23.73
C THR A 680 4.85 -12.74 24.19
N SER A 681 3.90 -13.37 23.51
CA SER A 681 3.52 -14.77 23.72
C SER A 681 3.29 -15.44 22.38
N THR A 682 3.75 -16.68 22.25
CA THR A 682 3.64 -17.45 21.00
C THR A 682 2.89 -18.75 21.26
N ILE A 683 1.89 -19.02 20.44
CA ILE A 683 1.27 -20.35 20.34
C ILE A 683 1.71 -20.99 19.03
N SER A 684 2.03 -22.28 19.09
CA SER A 684 2.46 -23.04 17.91
C SER A 684 1.84 -24.43 17.91
N GLY A 685 1.83 -25.06 16.74
CA GLY A 685 1.30 -26.40 16.56
C GLY A 685 1.21 -26.77 15.08
N LYS A 686 0.73 -27.98 14.82
CA LYS A 686 0.34 -28.39 13.47
C LYS A 686 -0.83 -27.54 12.99
N SER A 687 -0.96 -27.37 11.67
CA SER A 687 -1.90 -26.40 11.11
C SER A 687 -3.36 -26.65 11.50
N ASP A 688 -3.81 -27.90 11.54
CA ASP A 688 -5.20 -28.19 11.93
C ASP A 688 -5.44 -28.02 13.44
N SER A 689 -4.50 -28.47 14.27
CA SER A 689 -4.56 -28.24 15.72
C SER A 689 -4.60 -26.73 16.05
N LEU A 690 -3.77 -25.93 15.39
CA LEU A 690 -3.76 -24.49 15.57
C LEU A 690 -5.01 -23.82 14.99
N ARG A 691 -5.57 -24.33 13.88
CA ARG A 691 -6.86 -23.89 13.31
C ARG A 691 -7.98 -24.07 14.32
N VAL A 692 -8.08 -25.24 14.95
CA VAL A 692 -9.10 -25.54 15.97
C VAL A 692 -8.89 -24.64 17.20
N ARG A 693 -7.65 -24.53 17.70
CA ARG A 693 -7.33 -23.71 18.88
C ARG A 693 -7.66 -22.24 18.67
N LEU A 694 -7.25 -21.65 17.53
CA LEU A 694 -7.60 -20.27 17.20
C LEU A 694 -9.10 -20.12 16.95
N GLY A 695 -9.72 -21.08 16.24
CA GLY A 695 -11.15 -21.09 15.94
C GLY A 695 -12.03 -20.97 17.18
N ARG A 696 -11.74 -21.76 18.22
CA ARG A 696 -12.44 -21.70 19.52
C ARG A 696 -12.37 -20.32 20.20
N ALA A 697 -11.31 -19.55 19.94
CA ALA A 697 -11.15 -18.20 20.47
C ALA A 697 -11.89 -17.13 19.63
N THR A 698 -12.32 -17.45 18.41
CA THR A 698 -13.09 -16.53 17.58
C THR A 698 -14.54 -16.41 18.04
N THR A 699 -15.22 -15.33 17.64
CA THR A 699 -16.66 -15.14 17.88
C THR A 699 -17.55 -16.19 17.20
N HIS A 700 -17.02 -16.92 16.21
CA HIS A 700 -17.75 -17.99 15.52
C HIS A 700 -17.50 -19.37 16.13
N GLY A 701 -16.63 -19.48 17.15
CA GLY A 701 -16.20 -20.76 17.74
C GLY A 701 -15.45 -21.69 16.78
N SER A 702 -15.12 -21.23 15.56
CA SER A 702 -14.52 -22.03 14.50
C SER A 702 -13.69 -21.18 13.54
N LEU A 703 -12.72 -21.84 12.89
CA LEU A 703 -11.91 -21.25 11.82
C LEU A 703 -12.02 -22.15 10.58
N PRO A 704 -12.43 -21.62 9.40
CA PRO A 704 -12.63 -22.45 8.21
C PRO A 704 -11.37 -23.22 7.79
N ALA A 705 -10.22 -22.56 7.74
CA ALA A 705 -8.95 -23.17 7.39
C ALA A 705 -7.76 -22.46 8.05
N ALA A 706 -6.57 -23.02 7.89
CA ALA A 706 -5.33 -22.49 8.47
C ALA A 706 -4.59 -21.49 7.56
N TRP A 707 -5.05 -21.24 6.32
CA TRP A 707 -4.47 -20.20 5.45
C TRP A 707 -4.91 -18.81 5.91
N VAL A 708 -4.20 -18.27 6.90
CA VAL A 708 -4.39 -16.90 7.39
C VAL A 708 -3.52 -15.95 6.56
N SER A 709 -4.18 -15.01 5.88
CA SER A 709 -3.52 -13.99 5.07
C SER A 709 -3.13 -12.77 5.91
N SER A 710 -3.98 -12.34 6.84
CA SER A 710 -3.69 -11.25 7.77
C SER A 710 -4.52 -11.29 9.05
N ILE A 711 -4.03 -10.61 10.09
CA ILE A 711 -4.74 -10.36 11.34
C ILE A 711 -4.54 -8.87 11.66
N GLY A 712 -5.63 -8.11 11.77
CA GLY A 712 -5.57 -6.64 11.90
C GLY A 712 -6.73 -6.03 12.66
#